data_AF-A0A0G0MSD7-F1
#
_entry.id   AF-A0A0G0MSD7-F1
#
_cell.length_a   1.000
_cell.length_b   1.000
_cell.length_c   1.000
_cell.angle_alpha   90.00
_cell.angle_beta   90.00
_cell.angle_gamma   90.00
#
_symmetry.space_group_name_H-M   'P 1'
#
loop_
_entity.id
_entity.type
_entity.pdbx_description
1 polymer ?
#
loop_
_entity_poly.entity_id
_entity_poly.type
_entity_poly.pdbx_seq_one_letter_code
_entity_poly.pdbx_strand_id
1 'polypeptide(L)'
;MQFVADLHIHSKYSRATSGKMDLENLYKWAQMKGIKVMATGDFTHPIWFKELRSKLEPAEYGLFKLKPEIEKTLIDEVPESCRADMRFMLTSEVSSIYTALGKGRRVHNLIAVPSFEIAEKINKKLSAVGNLMSDGRPILGLPSDKLAEIVFTVSNEAVLVPAHVWTPYFSVFGSMSGFDSLEECFGKWTDKIFAIETGLSCYDGETEILTDDGWKKVSKVGNYDKICTLNPETNEVEFQNSLKIHSYKYKGKMYRLKTKRIDLLVTPNHKLFYSHCDFRKPLKFSLKEAELSFNKSKCFKKDGIWIGKDEDYFTLPTVYPRHGSKYYSGRRVKNEKKIPIESWLKFFGLWIAEGWVTGGGKDGSYSVCLANKDRGLILEMKGILESFGYNVFWNKKEMGVIRVRNYQLFSYLEKFGKAADKFVPLEVKSLSPRLLNIFFEYYIEGDGHVYGRNGKGLSATTISVRLRNDLQEVALKLGMSAYYKLHNKKGHPFKSPGQKYNKIYKQSADSWVIYFIRHNIHTVLPSTVNKAGRIEAWVDFDDKVYCVTVPNHVVYVRRNGIPVWCGNSDPAMNFRLSALDKVTLISNSDSHSLPRIGREANVFDTDLSYTAIFDAVRKKDPKKFLYTIEFFPEEGKYHFDGHADCYVSFSPEETRKHNGICPKCGRKVTVGVLNRVEKLADRKVGYVPKKHIPYKNLVSLDKIIADAMGVSETSVKVQHEYLKLIYALGNELKILLKTPIQEIAKISTLKIAEGVLRIREGKLKIVPGYDGEYGKIKIFNEKKLEEAVSVKVNQD
;
A
#
# COMPACT_ATOMS: atom_id res chain seq x y z
N MET A 1 -34.25 -4.63 -15.20
CA MET A 1 -33.75 -3.34 -15.71
C MET A 1 -32.52 -2.96 -14.89
N GLN A 2 -31.41 -2.58 -15.54
CA GLN A 2 -30.21 -2.17 -14.80
C GLN A 2 -30.31 -0.78 -14.20
N PHE A 3 -30.03 -0.65 -12.91
CA PHE A 3 -29.93 0.63 -12.22
C PHE A 3 -28.98 0.60 -11.02
N VAL A 4 -28.57 1.80 -10.57
CA VAL A 4 -27.81 1.98 -9.32
C VAL A 4 -28.74 2.48 -8.23
N ALA A 5 -28.59 1.95 -7.02
CA ALA A 5 -29.31 2.37 -5.83
C ALA A 5 -28.37 2.63 -4.64
N ASP A 6 -28.56 3.78 -3.98
CA ASP A 6 -27.84 4.17 -2.76
C ASP A 6 -28.84 4.22 -1.61
N LEU A 7 -28.84 3.19 -0.76
CA LEU A 7 -29.92 2.91 0.20
C LEU A 7 -29.65 3.51 1.60
N HIS A 8 -28.54 4.23 1.79
CA HIS A 8 -28.18 4.84 3.07
C HIS A 8 -27.57 6.24 2.90
N ILE A 9 -28.36 7.27 3.22
CA ILE A 9 -27.92 8.66 3.37
C ILE A 9 -28.60 9.29 4.59
N HIS A 10 -28.12 10.47 4.99
CA HIS A 10 -28.75 11.30 6.02
C HIS A 10 -29.38 12.58 5.45
N SER A 11 -30.44 13.05 6.11
CA SER A 11 -31.14 14.30 5.81
C SER A 11 -30.47 15.50 6.48
N LYS A 12 -30.86 16.72 6.07
CA LYS A 12 -30.46 17.99 6.71
C LYS A 12 -30.76 18.08 8.22
N TYR A 13 -31.54 17.16 8.80
CA TYR A 13 -31.84 17.11 10.23
C TYR A 13 -30.89 16.21 11.04
N SER A 14 -30.04 15.41 10.38
CA SER A 14 -29.02 14.64 11.08
C SER A 14 -27.78 15.45 11.44
N ARG A 15 -27.12 15.11 12.55
CA ARG A 15 -25.88 15.79 12.97
C ARG A 15 -24.79 15.73 11.90
N ALA A 16 -23.99 16.80 11.84
CA ALA A 16 -22.90 16.99 10.87
C ALA A 16 -23.30 16.87 9.39
N THR A 17 -24.60 16.91 9.08
CA THR A 17 -25.13 16.81 7.71
C THR A 17 -25.34 18.19 7.10
N SER A 18 -25.12 18.32 5.79
CA SER A 18 -25.30 19.60 5.09
C SER A 18 -26.77 20.03 5.10
N GLY A 19 -27.03 21.32 5.39
CA GLY A 19 -28.37 21.89 5.32
C GLY A 19 -29.06 21.79 3.95
N LYS A 20 -28.30 21.49 2.88
CA LYS A 20 -28.79 21.22 1.53
C LYS A 20 -29.16 19.74 1.27
N MET A 21 -29.16 18.88 2.29
CA MET A 21 -29.68 17.50 2.19
C MET A 21 -31.21 17.52 2.36
N ASP A 22 -31.86 18.27 1.46
CA ASP A 22 -33.31 18.36 1.25
C ASP A 22 -33.70 17.57 -0.02
N LEU A 23 -34.99 17.24 -0.18
CA LEU A 23 -35.45 16.39 -1.29
C LEU A 23 -35.18 17.00 -2.66
N GLU A 24 -35.30 18.33 -2.79
CA GLU A 24 -35.12 19.06 -4.04
C GLU A 24 -33.66 18.99 -4.53
N ASN A 25 -32.69 19.25 -3.66
CA ASN A 25 -31.28 19.10 -3.99
C ASN A 25 -30.87 17.63 -4.15
N LEU A 26 -31.42 16.73 -3.34
CA LEU A 26 -31.19 15.29 -3.46
C LEU A 26 -31.69 14.73 -4.80
N TYR A 27 -32.87 15.13 -5.27
CA TYR A 27 -33.43 14.77 -6.57
C TYR A 27 -32.54 15.20 -7.74
N LYS A 28 -32.02 16.44 -7.69
CA LYS A 28 -31.09 16.98 -8.70
C LYS A 28 -29.76 16.23 -8.69
N TRP A 29 -29.13 16.08 -7.53
CA TRP A 29 -27.83 15.43 -7.42
C TRP A 29 -27.88 13.92 -7.68
N ALA A 30 -28.94 13.21 -7.32
CA ALA A 30 -29.10 11.78 -7.62
C ALA A 30 -29.07 11.51 -9.14
N GLN A 31 -29.79 12.32 -9.92
CA GLN A 31 -29.79 12.24 -11.38
C GLN A 31 -28.42 12.57 -11.97
N MET A 32 -27.77 13.65 -11.53
CA MET A 32 -26.40 13.99 -11.95
C MET A 32 -25.38 12.89 -11.59
N LYS A 33 -25.56 12.20 -10.45
CA LYS A 33 -24.72 11.06 -10.04
C LYS A 33 -25.03 9.78 -10.80
N GLY A 34 -26.28 9.56 -11.21
CA GLY A 34 -26.74 8.33 -11.87
C GLY A 34 -27.41 7.34 -10.93
N ILE A 35 -27.86 7.81 -9.76
CA ILE A 35 -28.59 7.04 -8.77
C ILE A 35 -30.07 7.05 -9.16
N LYS A 36 -30.63 5.88 -9.49
CA LYS A 36 -32.03 5.72 -9.90
C LYS A 36 -32.97 5.60 -8.69
N VAL A 37 -32.51 4.92 -7.64
CA VAL A 37 -33.23 4.76 -6.37
C VAL A 37 -32.33 5.25 -5.23
N MET A 38 -32.79 6.22 -4.45
CA MET A 38 -32.02 6.76 -3.33
C MET A 38 -32.83 6.75 -2.05
N ALA A 39 -32.16 6.50 -0.93
CA ALA A 39 -32.70 6.74 0.40
C ALA A 39 -33.22 8.19 0.57
N THR A 40 -34.31 8.36 1.31
CA THR A 40 -34.69 9.67 1.88
C THR A 40 -33.79 10.08 3.05
N GLY A 41 -33.25 9.08 3.77
CA GLY A 41 -32.72 9.25 5.11
C GLY A 41 -33.81 9.58 6.14
N ASP A 42 -33.49 9.30 7.40
CA ASP A 42 -34.07 9.89 8.61
C ASP A 42 -35.61 9.95 8.74
N PHE A 43 -36.40 9.06 8.12
CA PHE A 43 -37.88 9.14 8.19
C PHE A 43 -38.44 9.15 9.62
N THR A 44 -37.66 8.75 10.63
CA THR A 44 -38.04 8.84 12.05
C THR A 44 -38.16 10.27 12.58
N HIS A 45 -37.47 11.25 12.00
CA HIS A 45 -37.46 12.62 12.50
C HIS A 45 -38.75 13.38 12.15
N PRO A 46 -39.63 13.77 13.11
CA PRO A 46 -41.00 14.17 12.79
C PRO A 46 -41.16 15.40 11.88
N ILE A 47 -40.25 16.39 11.95
CA ILE A 47 -40.28 17.54 11.03
C ILE A 47 -39.94 17.09 9.60
N TRP A 48 -38.93 16.22 9.46
CA TRP A 48 -38.55 15.65 8.16
C TRP A 48 -39.66 14.76 7.63
N PHE A 49 -40.24 13.91 8.46
CA PHE A 49 -41.38 13.06 8.10
C PHE A 49 -42.58 13.85 7.55
N LYS A 50 -42.87 15.02 8.14
CA LYS A 50 -43.89 15.95 7.63
C LYS A 50 -43.50 16.55 6.27
N GLU A 51 -42.23 16.88 6.07
CA GLU A 51 -41.69 17.37 4.78
C GLU A 51 -41.68 16.27 3.70
N LEU A 52 -41.33 15.03 4.05
CA LEU A 52 -41.45 13.86 3.17
C LEU A 52 -42.91 13.66 2.75
N ARG A 53 -43.86 13.61 3.70
CA ARG A 53 -45.31 13.49 3.41
C ARG A 53 -45.87 14.68 2.60
N SER A 54 -45.30 15.89 2.71
CA SER A 54 -45.79 17.06 1.97
C SER A 54 -45.22 17.14 0.55
N LYS A 55 -43.97 16.72 0.31
CA LYS A 55 -43.26 16.86 -0.97
C LYS A 55 -43.23 15.60 -1.85
N LEU A 56 -43.44 14.42 -1.28
CA LEU A 56 -43.43 13.15 -2.03
C LEU A 56 -44.83 12.63 -2.34
N GLU A 57 -44.93 11.86 -3.41
CA GLU A 57 -46.06 10.98 -3.72
C GLU A 57 -45.57 9.58 -4.13
N PRO A 58 -46.40 8.53 -4.03
CA PRO A 58 -46.05 7.19 -4.50
C PRO A 58 -45.75 7.16 -6.01
N ALA A 59 -44.90 6.23 -6.42
CA ALA A 59 -44.62 5.95 -7.83
C ALA A 59 -44.85 4.45 -8.11
N GLU A 60 -43.82 3.63 -7.96
CA GLU A 60 -43.92 2.17 -7.97
C GLU A 60 -44.05 1.61 -6.54
N TYR A 61 -44.28 0.31 -6.39
CA TYR A 61 -44.51 -0.28 -5.06
C TYR A 61 -43.31 -0.08 -4.12
N GLY A 62 -43.55 0.61 -3.00
CA GLY A 62 -42.55 0.99 -2.00
C GLY A 62 -41.55 2.06 -2.43
N LEU A 63 -41.81 2.76 -3.54
CA LEU A 63 -40.98 3.84 -4.08
C LEU A 63 -41.81 5.11 -4.27
N PHE A 64 -41.14 6.25 -4.16
CA PHE A 64 -41.74 7.58 -4.14
C PHE A 64 -41.03 8.50 -5.13
N LYS A 65 -41.70 9.58 -5.53
CA LYS A 65 -41.13 10.67 -6.34
C LYS A 65 -41.53 12.02 -5.76
N LEU A 66 -40.85 13.08 -6.17
CA LEU A 66 -41.34 14.44 -5.91
C LEU A 66 -42.71 14.63 -6.57
N LYS A 67 -43.58 15.41 -5.95
CA LYS A 67 -44.86 15.79 -6.55
C LYS A 67 -44.64 16.62 -7.82
N PRO A 68 -45.51 16.52 -8.84
CA PRO A 68 -45.27 17.14 -10.15
C PRO A 68 -45.10 18.65 -10.10
N GLU A 69 -45.75 19.35 -9.17
CA GLU A 69 -45.62 20.80 -8.98
C GLU A 69 -44.25 21.22 -8.41
N ILE A 70 -43.56 20.33 -7.71
CA ILE A 70 -42.18 20.53 -7.23
C ILE A 70 -41.19 20.06 -8.30
N GLU A 71 -41.43 18.91 -8.91
CA GLU A 71 -40.56 18.35 -9.95
C GLU A 71 -40.40 19.33 -11.14
N LYS A 72 -41.50 19.96 -11.57
CA LYS A 72 -41.50 20.97 -12.65
C LYS A 72 -40.66 22.21 -12.37
N THR A 73 -40.43 22.60 -11.12
CA THR A 73 -39.57 23.77 -10.81
C THR A 73 -38.08 23.43 -10.73
N LEU A 74 -37.74 22.13 -10.72
CA LEU A 74 -36.38 21.63 -10.55
C LEU A 74 -35.81 20.93 -11.80
N ILE A 75 -36.67 20.43 -12.68
CA ILE A 75 -36.25 19.64 -13.86
C ILE A 75 -35.32 20.43 -14.79
N ASP A 76 -35.47 21.75 -14.88
CA ASP A 76 -34.62 22.65 -15.66
C ASP A 76 -33.31 23.05 -14.97
N GLU A 77 -33.13 22.71 -13.69
CA GLU A 77 -31.80 22.67 -13.07
C GLU A 77 -31.05 21.34 -13.32
N VAL A 78 -31.74 20.30 -13.82
CA VAL A 78 -31.14 19.00 -14.14
C VAL A 78 -30.72 18.95 -15.61
N PRO A 79 -29.44 18.72 -15.93
CA PRO A 79 -28.96 18.53 -17.30
C PRO A 79 -29.79 17.48 -18.04
N GLU A 80 -30.25 17.77 -19.25
CA GLU A 80 -31.14 16.90 -20.03
C GLU A 80 -30.57 15.48 -20.20
N SER A 81 -29.26 15.39 -20.43
CA SER A 81 -28.45 14.16 -20.50
C SER A 81 -28.52 13.25 -19.24
N CYS A 82 -29.02 13.77 -18.12
CA CYS A 82 -29.11 13.13 -16.82
C CYS A 82 -30.55 12.96 -16.32
N ARG A 83 -31.53 13.59 -16.98
CA ARG A 83 -32.95 13.48 -16.62
C ARG A 83 -33.39 12.02 -16.69
N ALA A 84 -33.98 11.53 -15.60
CA ALA A 84 -34.41 10.14 -15.48
C ALA A 84 -35.47 10.02 -14.39
N ASP A 85 -36.35 9.01 -14.49
CA ASP A 85 -37.29 8.67 -13.42
C ASP A 85 -36.56 8.24 -12.14
N MET A 86 -36.15 9.20 -11.34
CA MET A 86 -35.50 9.01 -10.06
C MET A 86 -36.57 8.70 -9.01
N ARG A 87 -36.23 7.84 -8.06
CA ARG A 87 -37.10 7.42 -6.97
C ARG A 87 -36.44 7.55 -5.61
N PHE A 88 -37.24 7.97 -4.65
CA PHE A 88 -36.93 7.92 -3.23
C PHE A 88 -37.46 6.62 -2.61
N MET A 89 -36.68 6.04 -1.71
CA MET A 89 -37.09 4.95 -0.82
C MET A 89 -37.11 5.48 0.61
N LEU A 90 -38.19 5.22 1.36
CA LEU A 90 -38.26 5.60 2.77
C LEU A 90 -37.28 4.74 3.59
N THR A 91 -36.15 5.35 3.97
CA THR A 91 -35.17 4.74 4.87
C THR A 91 -34.84 5.65 6.05
N SER A 92 -34.37 5.05 7.14
CA SER A 92 -33.94 5.76 8.34
C SER A 92 -32.93 4.91 9.10
N GLU A 93 -31.82 5.51 9.54
CA GLU A 93 -30.87 4.81 10.41
C GLU A 93 -31.23 5.08 11.87
N VAL A 94 -31.21 4.04 12.71
CA VAL A 94 -31.48 4.13 14.15
C VAL A 94 -30.24 3.69 14.93
N SER A 95 -29.75 4.56 15.80
CA SER A 95 -28.59 4.28 16.65
C SER A 95 -29.06 3.63 17.95
N SER A 96 -29.05 2.30 17.97
CA SER A 96 -29.38 1.49 19.15
C SER A 96 -28.21 1.48 20.14
N ILE A 97 -28.34 2.18 21.27
CA ILE A 97 -27.33 2.27 22.34
C ILE A 97 -27.89 1.71 23.64
N TYR A 98 -27.45 0.51 24.03
CA TYR A 98 -28.06 -0.28 25.11
C TYR A 98 -27.04 -1.21 25.78
N THR A 99 -27.34 -1.75 26.96
CA THR A 99 -26.47 -2.75 27.61
C THR A 99 -26.96 -4.17 27.29
N ALA A 100 -26.10 -5.02 26.74
CA ALA A 100 -26.37 -6.45 26.56
C ALA A 100 -25.08 -7.29 26.63
N LEU A 101 -25.18 -8.50 27.17
CA LEU A 101 -24.06 -9.42 27.42
C LEU A 101 -22.92 -8.74 28.22
N GLY A 102 -23.29 -7.99 29.27
CA GLY A 102 -22.35 -7.28 30.16
C GLY A 102 -21.59 -6.11 29.55
N LYS A 103 -21.98 -5.63 28.35
CA LYS A 103 -21.28 -4.55 27.63
C LYS A 103 -22.25 -3.49 27.12
N GLY A 104 -21.76 -2.25 27.04
CA GLY A 104 -22.43 -1.18 26.29
C GLY A 104 -22.34 -1.45 24.79
N ARG A 105 -23.48 -1.79 24.20
CA ARG A 105 -23.69 -2.06 22.77
C ARG A 105 -24.11 -0.78 22.08
N ARG A 106 -23.69 -0.65 20.82
CA ARG A 106 -23.93 0.49 19.95
C ARG A 106 -23.93 -0.03 18.51
N VAL A 107 -25.11 -0.16 17.94
CA VAL A 107 -25.33 -0.72 16.60
C VAL A 107 -26.20 0.25 15.82
N HIS A 108 -25.72 0.62 14.64
CA HIS A 108 -26.47 1.40 13.68
C HIS A 108 -27.30 0.45 12.82
N ASN A 109 -28.61 0.71 12.75
CA ASN A 109 -29.56 -0.17 12.07
C ASN A 109 -30.34 0.64 11.04
N LEU A 110 -30.07 0.39 9.76
CA LEU A 110 -30.81 0.92 8.64
C LEU A 110 -32.17 0.21 8.54
N ILE A 111 -33.25 0.98 8.67
CA ILE A 111 -34.62 0.55 8.42
C ILE A 111 -35.02 1.04 7.02
N ALA A 112 -35.64 0.19 6.22
CA ALA A 112 -36.28 0.59 4.96
C ALA A 112 -37.73 0.09 4.94
N VAL A 113 -38.69 0.90 4.47
CA VAL A 113 -40.13 0.55 4.47
C VAL A 113 -40.86 0.97 3.19
N PRO A 114 -41.91 0.23 2.75
CA PRO A 114 -42.62 0.52 1.51
C PRO A 114 -43.78 1.53 1.65
N SER A 115 -44.09 2.05 2.85
CA SER A 115 -45.23 2.97 3.03
C SER A 115 -45.02 3.96 4.17
N PHE A 116 -45.59 5.15 4.03
CA PHE A 116 -45.60 6.17 5.08
C PHE A 116 -46.39 5.72 6.32
N GLU A 117 -47.39 4.85 6.16
CA GLU A 117 -48.24 4.32 7.23
C GLU A 117 -47.47 3.28 8.05
N ILE A 118 -46.57 2.52 7.42
CA ILE A 118 -45.61 1.65 8.10
C ILE A 118 -44.56 2.49 8.84
N ALA A 119 -43.99 3.51 8.17
CA ALA A 119 -43.07 4.46 8.79
C ALA A 119 -43.70 5.15 10.02
N GLU A 120 -44.93 5.63 9.91
CA GLU A 120 -45.66 6.30 11.00
C GLU A 120 -45.98 5.37 12.17
N LYS A 121 -46.36 4.11 11.90
CA LYS A 121 -46.55 3.08 12.94
C LYS A 121 -45.23 2.76 13.66
N ILE A 122 -44.10 2.70 12.95
CA ILE A 122 -42.77 2.57 13.56
C ILE A 122 -42.44 3.81 14.38
N ASN A 123 -42.59 5.02 13.83
CA ASN A 123 -42.32 6.29 14.50
C ASN A 123 -43.12 6.42 15.81
N LYS A 124 -44.42 6.07 15.79
CA LYS A 124 -45.29 6.06 16.99
C LYS A 124 -44.86 5.03 18.05
N LYS A 125 -44.22 3.94 17.66
CA LYS A 125 -43.63 2.96 18.59
C LYS A 125 -42.28 3.45 19.14
N LEU A 126 -41.41 4.01 18.30
CA LEU A 126 -40.10 4.52 18.71
C LEU A 126 -40.20 5.80 19.55
N SER A 127 -41.19 6.67 19.31
CA SER A 127 -41.43 7.88 20.11
C SER A 127 -41.91 7.59 21.53
N ALA A 128 -42.42 6.37 21.79
CA ALA A 128 -42.72 5.88 23.13
C ALA A 128 -41.48 5.28 23.85
N VAL A 129 -40.36 5.12 23.13
CA VAL A 129 -39.09 4.60 23.66
C VAL A 129 -38.06 5.72 23.87
N GLY A 130 -38.08 6.77 23.03
CA GLY A 130 -37.16 7.90 23.17
C GLY A 130 -37.44 9.06 22.21
N ASN A 131 -36.61 10.09 22.29
CA ASN A 131 -36.78 11.32 21.53
C ASN A 131 -36.38 11.15 20.06
N LEU A 132 -37.31 11.45 19.14
CA LEU A 132 -37.08 11.43 17.68
C LEU A 132 -36.83 12.82 17.07
N MET A 133 -36.88 13.90 17.86
CA MET A 133 -36.77 15.31 17.41
C MET A 133 -35.36 15.89 17.53
N SER A 134 -34.39 15.16 18.13
CA SER A 134 -33.08 15.71 18.51
C SER A 134 -31.93 15.43 17.53
N ASP A 135 -32.19 14.60 16.51
CA ASP A 135 -31.29 14.20 15.43
C ASP A 135 -32.12 13.47 14.36
N GLY A 136 -31.75 13.57 13.08
CA GLY A 136 -32.31 12.76 12.00
C GLY A 136 -32.21 11.25 12.26
N ARG A 137 -31.07 10.83 12.81
CA ARG A 137 -30.79 9.49 13.35
C ARG A 137 -31.11 9.46 14.84
N PRO A 138 -32.27 8.95 15.28
CA PRO A 138 -32.60 8.89 16.69
C PRO A 138 -31.65 7.94 17.42
N ILE A 139 -31.16 8.41 18.57
CA ILE A 139 -30.31 7.64 19.47
C ILE A 139 -31.20 7.08 20.57
N LEU A 140 -31.45 5.77 20.56
CA LEU A 140 -32.44 5.12 21.41
C LEU A 140 -31.81 4.09 22.35
N GLY A 141 -32.34 4.01 23.57
CA GLY A 141 -32.01 2.99 24.57
C GLY A 141 -32.48 1.56 24.23
N LEU A 142 -32.69 1.28 22.94
CA LEU A 142 -33.47 0.16 22.43
C LEU A 142 -32.55 -0.95 21.90
N PRO A 143 -32.59 -2.17 22.48
CA PRO A 143 -31.87 -3.33 21.94
C PRO A 143 -32.21 -3.64 20.48
N SER A 144 -31.25 -4.15 19.70
CA SER A 144 -31.43 -4.36 18.26
C SER A 144 -32.41 -5.51 17.94
N ASP A 145 -32.52 -6.52 18.82
CA ASP A 145 -33.58 -7.53 18.77
C ASP A 145 -34.97 -6.95 19.06
N LYS A 146 -35.05 -5.92 19.92
CA LYS A 146 -36.29 -5.20 20.25
C LYS A 146 -36.67 -4.17 19.19
N LEU A 147 -35.68 -3.57 18.52
CA LEU A 147 -35.90 -2.78 17.31
C LEU A 147 -36.43 -3.69 16.18
N ALA A 148 -35.81 -4.85 15.97
CA ALA A 148 -36.30 -5.88 15.05
C ALA A 148 -37.71 -6.35 15.42
N GLU A 149 -38.03 -6.53 16.70
CA GLU A 149 -39.37 -6.86 17.16
C GLU A 149 -40.40 -5.77 16.81
N ILE A 150 -40.09 -4.49 17.05
CA ILE A 150 -40.97 -3.38 16.66
C ILE A 150 -41.15 -3.34 15.13
N VAL A 151 -40.05 -3.37 14.36
CA VAL A 151 -40.08 -3.27 12.89
C VAL A 151 -40.86 -4.43 12.28
N PHE A 152 -40.50 -5.68 12.61
CA PHE A 152 -41.09 -6.88 12.03
C PHE A 152 -42.49 -7.22 12.56
N THR A 153 -42.94 -6.63 13.68
CA THR A 153 -44.33 -6.70 14.14
C THR A 153 -45.21 -5.60 13.51
N VAL A 154 -44.64 -4.45 13.12
CA VAL A 154 -45.39 -3.41 12.39
C VAL A 154 -45.59 -3.79 10.92
N SER A 155 -44.61 -4.42 10.28
CA SER A 155 -44.77 -5.04 8.95
C SER A 155 -43.75 -6.18 8.74
N ASN A 156 -44.20 -7.26 8.11
CA ASN A 156 -43.34 -8.36 7.65
C ASN A 156 -42.52 -7.98 6.39
N GLU A 157 -42.91 -6.94 5.66
CA GLU A 157 -42.20 -6.43 4.48
C GLU A 157 -41.07 -5.46 4.85
N ALA A 158 -41.15 -4.81 6.02
CA ALA A 158 -40.14 -3.88 6.49
C ALA A 158 -38.77 -4.57 6.62
N VAL A 159 -37.72 -3.88 6.20
CA VAL A 159 -36.35 -4.40 6.15
C VAL A 159 -35.51 -3.75 7.23
N LEU A 160 -34.69 -4.55 7.92
CA LEU A 160 -33.70 -4.13 8.90
C LEU A 160 -32.33 -4.65 8.49
N VAL A 161 -31.36 -3.75 8.38
CA VAL A 161 -29.96 -4.06 8.02
C VAL A 161 -29.03 -3.38 9.02
N PRO A 162 -28.10 -4.09 9.67
CA PRO A 162 -27.04 -3.43 10.44
C PRO A 162 -26.14 -2.64 9.47
N ALA A 163 -26.13 -1.32 9.61
CA ALA A 163 -25.31 -0.43 8.80
C ALA A 163 -23.84 -0.54 9.22
N HIS A 164 -22.94 -0.61 8.23
CA HIS A 164 -21.51 -0.93 8.37
C HIS A 164 -21.27 -2.33 9.00
N VAL A 165 -20.48 -3.22 8.38
CA VAL A 165 -20.00 -4.44 9.09
C VAL A 165 -18.96 -4.05 10.13
N TRP A 166 -18.07 -3.13 9.79
CA TRP A 166 -16.98 -2.71 10.66
C TRP A 166 -16.89 -1.18 10.82
N THR A 167 -17.23 -0.68 12.00
CA THR A 167 -16.70 0.57 12.58
C THR A 167 -16.35 0.31 14.05
N PRO A 168 -15.58 1.16 14.76
CA PRO A 168 -15.24 0.83 16.15
C PRO A 168 -16.42 0.80 17.11
N TYR A 169 -17.27 1.82 16.99
CA TYR A 169 -18.26 2.16 18.00
C TYR A 169 -19.71 2.00 17.53
N PHE A 170 -19.95 1.79 16.24
CA PHE A 170 -21.28 1.91 15.64
C PHE A 170 -21.48 0.92 14.49
N SER A 171 -21.22 -0.37 14.75
CA SER A 171 -21.55 -1.47 13.82
C SER A 171 -21.86 -2.74 14.61
N VAL A 172 -22.61 -3.67 14.00
CA VAL A 172 -23.00 -4.92 14.68
C VAL A 172 -21.78 -5.73 15.11
N PHE A 173 -20.77 -5.85 14.25
CA PHE A 173 -19.49 -6.45 14.62
C PHE A 173 -18.45 -5.41 15.03
N GLY A 174 -18.83 -4.26 15.59
CA GLY A 174 -17.89 -3.20 15.96
C GLY A 174 -16.80 -3.59 16.97
N SER A 175 -15.66 -2.94 16.90
CA SER A 175 -14.45 -3.34 17.65
C SER A 175 -14.52 -3.10 19.16
N MET A 176 -15.23 -2.04 19.57
CA MET A 176 -15.37 -1.57 20.95
C MET A 176 -16.75 -1.95 21.52
N SER A 177 -17.79 -1.96 20.69
CA SER A 177 -19.19 -2.17 21.09
C SER A 177 -19.83 -3.46 20.56
N GLY A 178 -19.27 -4.08 19.53
CA GLY A 178 -19.94 -5.07 18.69
C GLY A 178 -20.06 -6.49 19.25
N PHE A 179 -21.08 -7.17 18.76
CA PHE A 179 -21.41 -8.57 19.01
C PHE A 179 -20.49 -9.51 18.23
N ASP A 180 -20.17 -10.66 18.80
CA ASP A 180 -19.30 -11.66 18.18
C ASP A 180 -20.06 -12.53 17.15
N SER A 181 -21.40 -12.50 17.13
CA SER A 181 -22.25 -13.06 16.06
C SER A 181 -23.50 -12.19 15.78
N LEU A 182 -24.24 -12.47 14.71
CA LEU A 182 -25.53 -11.81 14.46
C LEU A 182 -26.63 -12.31 15.41
N GLU A 183 -26.56 -13.59 15.78
CA GLU A 183 -27.44 -14.25 16.73
C GLU A 183 -27.40 -13.59 18.13
N GLU A 184 -26.23 -13.14 18.59
CA GLU A 184 -26.13 -12.32 19.83
C GLU A 184 -26.81 -10.94 19.70
N CYS A 185 -26.92 -10.38 18.50
CA CYS A 185 -27.40 -9.01 18.25
C CYS A 185 -28.92 -8.94 18.03
N PHE A 186 -29.47 -9.91 17.29
CA PHE A 186 -30.86 -9.91 16.83
C PHE A 186 -31.69 -11.09 17.37
N GLY A 187 -31.07 -12.08 18.02
CA GLY A 187 -31.76 -13.21 18.65
C GLY A 187 -32.67 -13.96 17.67
N LYS A 188 -33.94 -14.13 18.05
CA LYS A 188 -34.98 -14.80 17.24
C LYS A 188 -35.27 -14.16 15.87
N TRP A 189 -34.77 -12.95 15.61
CA TRP A 189 -34.95 -12.25 14.34
C TRP A 189 -33.76 -12.36 13.39
N THR A 190 -32.70 -13.09 13.76
CA THR A 190 -31.45 -13.17 12.97
C THR A 190 -31.67 -13.71 11.57
N ASP A 191 -32.57 -14.69 11.38
CA ASP A 191 -32.92 -15.23 10.06
C ASP A 191 -33.66 -14.23 9.14
N LYS A 192 -34.09 -13.07 9.68
CA LYS A 192 -34.63 -11.94 8.90
C LYS A 192 -33.59 -10.87 8.56
N ILE A 193 -32.35 -10.97 9.06
CA ILE A 193 -31.26 -10.02 8.78
C ILE A 193 -30.42 -10.53 7.62
N PHE A 194 -30.35 -9.75 6.52
CA PHE A 194 -29.78 -10.25 5.26
C PHE A 194 -28.73 -9.36 4.55
N ALA A 195 -28.11 -8.31 5.16
CA ALA A 195 -27.05 -7.50 4.49
C ALA A 195 -25.95 -6.74 5.35
N ILE A 196 -24.76 -6.30 4.79
CA ILE A 196 -23.56 -5.63 5.51
C ILE A 196 -22.30 -5.03 4.68
N GLU A 197 -21.29 -4.23 5.23
CA GLU A 197 -20.45 -3.10 4.54
C GLU A 197 -18.96 -2.65 5.09
N THR A 198 -17.89 -2.13 4.35
CA THR A 198 -16.35 -2.48 4.34
C THR A 198 -15.07 -1.62 4.93
N GLY A 199 -13.72 -1.80 4.55
CA GLY A 199 -12.41 -1.05 5.01
C GLY A 199 -10.88 -1.44 4.50
N LEU A 200 -9.75 -0.59 4.44
CA LEU A 200 -8.30 -0.90 3.91
C LEU A 200 -6.93 -0.01 4.26
N SER A 201 -5.62 -0.19 3.75
CA SER A 201 -4.24 0.50 4.18
C SER A 201 -2.81 0.58 3.37
N CYS A 202 -1.71 1.38 3.75
CA CYS A 202 -0.34 1.65 3.02
C CYS A 202 1.03 2.21 3.76
N TYR A 203 2.22 2.67 3.14
CA TYR A 203 3.58 3.23 3.74
C TYR A 203 4.11 4.71 3.39
N ASP A 204 5.47 5.07 3.36
CA ASP A 204 6.31 6.32 3.03
C ASP A 204 7.15 6.38 1.71
N GLY A 205 7.81 7.54 1.40
CA GLY A 205 8.50 7.85 0.12
C GLY A 205 10.01 8.11 0.06
N GLU A 206 10.71 8.36 1.18
CA GLU A 206 12.19 8.34 1.19
C GLU A 206 12.77 6.95 1.50
N THR A 207 11.91 5.99 1.89
CA THR A 207 12.26 4.57 1.95
C THR A 207 12.61 4.05 0.56
N GLU A 208 13.64 3.21 0.53
CA GLU A 208 14.06 2.38 -0.59
C GLU A 208 13.63 0.93 -0.36
N ILE A 209 13.48 0.18 -1.43
CA ILE A 209 13.12 -1.24 -1.45
C ILE A 209 14.10 -1.97 -2.36
N LEU A 210 14.45 -3.20 -2.01
CA LEU A 210 15.34 -4.02 -2.81
C LEU A 210 14.53 -4.68 -3.93
N THR A 211 15.00 -4.53 -5.16
CA THR A 211 14.46 -5.17 -6.37
C THR A 211 15.53 -6.07 -7.00
N ASP A 212 15.17 -6.87 -8.01
CA ASP A 212 16.11 -7.70 -8.77
C ASP A 212 17.17 -6.88 -9.53
N ASP A 213 16.83 -5.65 -9.92
CA ASP A 213 17.75 -4.60 -10.40
C ASP A 213 18.35 -3.75 -9.24
N GLY A 214 18.40 -4.30 -8.03
CA GLY A 214 19.00 -3.68 -6.85
C GLY A 214 18.09 -2.67 -6.14
N TRP A 215 18.69 -1.76 -5.37
CA TRP A 215 17.95 -0.85 -4.48
C TRP A 215 17.35 0.36 -5.22
N LYS A 216 16.02 0.52 -5.14
CA LYS A 216 15.25 1.63 -5.73
C LYS A 216 14.45 2.34 -4.63
N LYS A 217 14.15 3.64 -4.77
CA LYS A 217 13.17 4.30 -3.87
C LYS A 217 11.80 3.65 -4.07
N VAL A 218 10.99 3.47 -3.02
CA VAL A 218 9.60 2.96 -3.15
C VAL A 218 8.79 3.84 -4.10
N SER A 219 9.08 5.15 -4.10
CA SER A 219 8.55 6.16 -5.02
C SER A 219 9.01 6.06 -6.49
N LYS A 220 9.88 5.09 -6.82
CA LYS A 220 10.46 4.86 -8.15
C LYS A 220 10.30 3.41 -8.66
N VAL A 221 9.61 2.55 -7.92
CA VAL A 221 9.35 1.17 -8.34
C VAL A 221 8.40 1.17 -9.55
N GLY A 222 8.73 0.40 -10.58
CA GLY A 222 7.88 0.17 -11.75
C GLY A 222 7.27 -1.23 -11.76
N ASN A 223 6.19 -1.43 -12.53
CA ASN A 223 5.42 -2.68 -12.58
C ASN A 223 6.21 -3.93 -13.01
N TYR A 224 7.43 -3.76 -13.54
CA TYR A 224 8.32 -4.84 -13.97
C TYR A 224 9.44 -5.16 -12.96
N ASP A 225 9.60 -4.36 -11.90
CA ASP A 225 10.57 -4.62 -10.84
C ASP A 225 10.11 -5.82 -9.99
N LYS A 226 10.93 -6.85 -9.83
CA LYS A 226 10.65 -7.92 -8.87
C LYS A 226 11.13 -7.49 -7.50
N ILE A 227 10.24 -7.54 -6.53
CA ILE A 227 10.47 -7.07 -5.17
C ILE A 227 11.16 -8.17 -4.38
N CYS A 228 12.20 -7.82 -3.63
CA CYS A 228 12.78 -8.71 -2.65
C CYS A 228 11.81 -8.89 -1.48
N THR A 229 11.38 -10.13 -1.28
CA THR A 229 10.41 -10.57 -0.28
C THR A 229 10.98 -11.64 0.63
N LEU A 230 10.31 -11.91 1.74
CA LEU A 230 10.66 -12.98 2.66
C LEU A 230 9.47 -13.91 2.84
N ASN A 231 9.67 -15.19 2.57
CA ASN A 231 8.73 -16.24 2.94
C ASN A 231 8.66 -16.35 4.47
N PRO A 232 7.52 -16.06 5.14
CA PRO A 232 7.45 -16.09 6.59
C PRO A 232 7.43 -17.51 7.18
N GLU A 233 7.19 -18.54 6.36
CA GLU A 233 7.16 -19.94 6.79
C GLU A 233 8.55 -20.59 6.62
N THR A 234 9.18 -20.47 5.46
CA THR A 234 10.51 -21.07 5.20
C THR A 234 11.70 -20.18 5.55
N ASN A 235 11.49 -18.87 5.74
CA ASN A 235 12.52 -17.81 5.81
C ASN A 235 13.29 -17.58 4.50
N GLU A 236 12.85 -18.11 3.36
CA GLU A 236 13.50 -17.89 2.06
C GLU A 236 13.36 -16.45 1.55
N VAL A 237 14.39 -15.97 0.85
CA VAL A 237 14.46 -14.65 0.21
C VAL A 237 14.11 -14.80 -1.26
N GLU A 238 12.92 -14.32 -1.64
CA GLU A 238 12.32 -14.51 -2.96
C GLU A 238 12.17 -13.17 -3.70
N PHE A 239 12.36 -13.15 -5.03
CA PHE A 239 12.09 -11.97 -5.86
C PHE A 239 10.74 -12.12 -6.58
N GLN A 240 9.68 -11.57 -5.99
CA GLN A 240 8.29 -11.71 -6.45
C GLN A 240 7.82 -10.49 -7.26
N ASN A 241 6.97 -10.70 -8.27
CA ASN A 241 6.31 -9.59 -8.98
C ASN A 241 5.40 -8.81 -8.01
N SER A 242 5.38 -7.48 -8.10
CA SER A 242 4.39 -6.67 -7.37
C SER A 242 2.98 -6.89 -7.91
N LEU A 243 2.02 -7.17 -7.04
CA LEU A 243 0.59 -7.25 -7.40
C LEU A 243 -0.02 -5.86 -7.60
N LYS A 244 0.46 -4.86 -6.84
CA LYS A 244 0.06 -3.45 -6.97
C LYS A 244 1.15 -2.52 -6.45
N ILE A 245 1.43 -1.43 -7.16
CA ILE A 245 2.35 -0.36 -6.75
C ILE A 245 1.56 0.90 -6.46
N HIS A 246 2.02 1.67 -5.50
CA HIS A 246 1.17 2.56 -4.73
C HIS A 246 1.85 3.95 -4.52
N SER A 247 1.52 4.99 -5.33
CA SER A 247 1.71 6.46 -5.03
C SER A 247 0.43 7.27 -4.60
N TYR A 248 0.42 7.98 -3.45
CA TYR A 248 -0.65 8.94 -2.98
C TYR A 248 -0.05 10.04 -2.10
N LYS A 249 -0.78 11.14 -1.85
CA LYS A 249 -0.44 12.23 -0.92
C LYS A 249 -1.00 11.98 0.50
N TYR A 250 -0.17 12.10 1.53
CA TYR A 250 -0.59 12.09 2.93
C TYR A 250 -0.44 13.47 3.56
N LYS A 251 -1.28 13.73 4.56
CA LYS A 251 -1.09 14.80 5.54
C LYS A 251 -1.65 14.30 6.86
N GLY A 252 -0.79 14.17 7.85
CA GLY A 252 -1.00 13.49 9.13
C GLY A 252 0.35 13.29 9.81
N LYS A 253 0.46 12.41 10.83
CA LYS A 253 1.78 12.07 11.41
C LYS A 253 2.19 10.64 11.06
N MET A 254 3.48 10.42 10.94
CA MET A 254 4.09 9.14 10.55
C MET A 254 4.99 8.58 11.65
N TYR A 255 5.14 7.25 11.64
CA TYR A 255 5.96 6.52 12.60
C TYR A 255 7.44 6.67 12.26
N ARG A 256 8.16 7.50 13.02
CA ARG A 256 9.60 7.67 12.84
C ARG A 256 10.39 6.80 13.81
N LEU A 257 10.95 5.71 13.31
CA LEU A 257 11.89 4.86 14.04
C LEU A 257 13.30 5.01 13.47
N LYS A 258 14.23 5.57 14.22
CA LYS A 258 15.63 5.82 13.81
C LYS A 258 16.62 5.42 14.88
N THR A 259 17.50 4.49 14.57
CA THR A 259 18.60 4.03 15.43
C THR A 259 19.86 3.78 14.61
N LYS A 260 20.93 3.23 15.21
CA LYS A 260 22.12 2.81 14.46
C LYS A 260 21.89 1.58 13.56
N ARG A 261 20.75 0.88 13.66
CA ARG A 261 20.48 -0.43 13.02
C ARG A 261 19.08 -0.59 12.42
N ILE A 262 18.14 0.34 12.64
CA ILE A 262 16.84 0.46 11.96
C ILE A 262 16.62 1.94 11.62
N ASP A 263 16.18 2.25 10.40
CA ASP A 263 15.65 3.55 10.01
C ASP A 263 14.38 3.31 9.18
N LEU A 264 13.24 3.76 9.69
CA LEU A 264 11.92 3.66 9.06
C LEU A 264 11.16 4.97 9.27
N LEU A 265 10.43 5.36 8.22
CA LEU A 265 9.32 6.27 8.30
C LEU A 265 8.21 5.61 7.52
N VAL A 266 7.02 5.45 8.11
CA VAL A 266 5.86 4.75 7.54
C VAL A 266 4.59 5.36 8.14
N THR A 267 3.40 5.14 7.56
CA THR A 267 2.17 5.58 8.25
C THR A 267 2.11 4.90 9.63
N PRO A 268 1.41 5.46 10.63
CA PRO A 268 1.25 4.81 11.93
C PRO A 268 0.69 3.39 11.78
N ASN A 269 0.02 3.16 10.67
CA ASN A 269 -0.85 2.05 10.42
C ASN A 269 -0.27 1.14 9.30
N HIS A 270 1.06 1.00 9.31
CA HIS A 270 1.80 0.29 8.28
C HIS A 270 2.43 -1.02 8.77
N LYS A 271 2.05 -2.19 8.22
CA LYS A 271 2.55 -3.53 8.64
C LYS A 271 4.09 -3.60 8.68
N LEU A 272 4.68 -3.80 9.85
CA LEU A 272 6.09 -4.12 10.08
C LEU A 272 6.28 -5.64 10.29
N PHE A 273 7.47 -6.17 10.04
CA PHE A 273 7.77 -7.59 10.31
C PHE A 273 8.72 -7.76 11.52
N TYR A 274 8.16 -8.06 12.71
CA TYR A 274 8.96 -8.11 13.94
C TYR A 274 8.41 -8.99 15.08
N SER A 275 9.31 -9.59 15.87
CA SER A 275 9.01 -10.33 17.11
C SER A 275 9.04 -9.41 18.33
N HIS A 276 8.37 -9.80 19.42
CA HIS A 276 8.69 -9.22 20.73
C HIS A 276 10.01 -9.73 21.29
N CYS A 277 10.55 -8.99 22.26
CA CYS A 277 11.73 -9.37 23.04
C CYS A 277 11.32 -10.09 24.34
N ASP A 278 10.83 -11.32 24.24
CA ASP A 278 10.78 -12.26 25.37
C ASP A 278 11.98 -13.21 25.24
N PHE A 279 13.08 -12.91 25.92
CA PHE A 279 14.32 -13.68 25.84
C PHE A 279 14.21 -15.10 26.45
N ARG A 280 13.07 -15.45 27.04
CA ARG A 280 12.78 -16.79 27.57
C ARG A 280 12.17 -17.73 26.53
N LYS A 281 11.90 -17.23 25.30
CA LYS A 281 11.18 -17.97 24.24
C LYS A 281 11.82 -17.73 22.87
N PRO A 282 11.63 -18.64 21.90
CA PRO A 282 12.01 -18.39 20.51
C PRO A 282 11.33 -17.14 19.93
N LEU A 283 12.05 -16.40 19.08
CA LEU A 283 11.52 -15.21 18.42
C LEU A 283 10.48 -15.59 17.36
N LYS A 284 9.28 -15.02 17.44
CA LYS A 284 8.18 -15.25 16.49
C LYS A 284 7.87 -13.99 15.70
N PHE A 285 8.53 -13.85 14.56
CA PHE A 285 8.29 -12.77 13.59
C PHE A 285 6.89 -12.90 12.96
N SER A 286 6.28 -11.77 12.63
CA SER A 286 4.85 -11.67 12.27
C SER A 286 4.51 -10.24 11.80
N LEU A 287 3.39 -10.04 11.09
CA LEU A 287 3.11 -8.86 10.24
C LEU A 287 2.10 -7.88 10.87
N LYS A 288 2.62 -6.79 11.40
CA LYS A 288 1.90 -5.99 12.38
C LYS A 288 2.28 -4.51 12.32
N GLU A 289 1.31 -3.61 12.23
CA GLU A 289 1.52 -2.19 11.97
C GLU A 289 2.36 -1.40 12.99
N ALA A 290 3.43 -0.81 12.45
CA ALA A 290 3.58 0.61 12.63
C ALA A 290 3.81 1.05 14.07
N GLU A 291 2.81 1.76 14.53
CA GLU A 291 2.72 2.49 15.77
C GLU A 291 2.45 1.60 16.99
N LEU A 292 1.95 0.39 16.80
CA LEU A 292 2.00 -0.61 17.88
C LEU A 292 3.43 -0.99 18.22
N SER A 293 4.39 -0.83 17.30
CA SER A 293 5.77 -0.99 17.69
C SER A 293 6.25 0.19 18.57
N PHE A 294 5.51 1.31 18.66
CA PHE A 294 5.84 2.50 19.46
C PHE A 294 6.07 2.20 20.94
N ASN A 295 7.13 2.78 21.52
CA ASN A 295 7.49 2.67 22.94
C ASN A 295 7.67 1.23 23.50
N LYS A 296 7.60 0.16 22.68
CA LYS A 296 7.71 -1.23 23.17
C LYS A 296 8.98 -1.96 22.73
N SER A 297 9.34 -2.97 23.52
CA SER A 297 10.49 -3.83 23.23
C SER A 297 10.20 -4.74 22.04
N LYS A 298 11.00 -4.59 20.98
CA LYS A 298 10.74 -5.13 19.64
C LYS A 298 12.03 -5.59 18.97
N CYS A 299 11.96 -6.72 18.29
CA CYS A 299 13.08 -7.36 17.63
C CYS A 299 12.74 -7.55 16.14
N PHE A 300 13.40 -6.79 15.27
CA PHE A 300 13.18 -6.87 13.83
C PHE A 300 14.09 -7.92 13.18
N LYS A 301 13.53 -8.74 12.29
CA LYS A 301 14.31 -9.66 11.44
C LYS A 301 15.17 -8.85 10.47
N LYS A 302 16.33 -9.39 10.09
CA LYS A 302 17.40 -8.69 9.37
C LYS A 302 18.06 -9.50 8.25
N ASP A 303 17.49 -10.66 7.98
CA ASP A 303 18.14 -11.85 7.45
C ASP A 303 17.10 -12.76 6.78
N GLY A 304 17.56 -13.76 6.04
CA GLY A 304 16.76 -14.80 5.40
C GLY A 304 17.67 -15.87 4.80
N ILE A 305 17.08 -16.89 4.20
CA ILE A 305 17.77 -17.99 3.51
C ILE A 305 17.77 -17.68 2.01
N TRP A 306 18.94 -17.64 1.37
CA TRP A 306 19.03 -17.45 -0.08
C TRP A 306 19.33 -18.77 -0.78
N ILE A 307 18.44 -19.17 -1.68
CA ILE A 307 18.65 -20.31 -2.58
C ILE A 307 19.19 -19.76 -3.90
N GLY A 308 20.53 -19.73 -4.01
CA GLY A 308 21.25 -19.37 -5.23
C GLY A 308 21.84 -20.59 -5.93
N LYS A 309 22.40 -20.38 -7.12
CA LYS A 309 22.97 -21.45 -7.96
C LYS A 309 24.42 -21.77 -7.61
N ASP A 310 24.77 -23.05 -7.64
CA ASP A 310 26.17 -23.46 -7.86
C ASP A 310 26.42 -23.56 -9.38
N GLU A 311 27.60 -23.14 -9.81
CA GLU A 311 28.08 -23.10 -11.20
C GLU A 311 29.55 -23.54 -11.17
N ASP A 312 30.01 -24.47 -11.99
CA ASP A 312 31.40 -24.96 -11.90
C ASP A 312 32.45 -23.98 -12.46
N TYR A 313 32.05 -23.17 -13.46
CA TYR A 313 32.95 -22.32 -14.22
C TYR A 313 32.38 -20.93 -14.47
N PHE A 314 33.23 -19.91 -14.27
CA PHE A 314 33.03 -18.61 -14.89
C PHE A 314 33.51 -18.63 -16.34
N THR A 315 32.76 -18.01 -17.26
CA THR A 315 33.12 -17.96 -18.69
C THR A 315 33.47 -16.53 -19.09
N LEU A 316 34.76 -16.27 -19.34
CA LEU A 316 35.19 -15.04 -20.01
C LEU A 316 34.69 -15.05 -21.46
N PRO A 317 33.99 -13.99 -21.92
CA PRO A 317 33.35 -13.99 -23.25
C PRO A 317 34.37 -13.90 -24.40
N THR A 318 33.93 -14.31 -25.59
CA THR A 318 34.65 -14.11 -26.84
C THR A 318 34.89 -12.63 -27.11
N VAL A 319 36.11 -12.25 -27.54
CA VAL A 319 36.47 -10.88 -27.90
C VAL A 319 37.15 -10.79 -29.26
N TYR A 320 37.02 -9.64 -29.92
CA TYR A 320 37.51 -9.39 -31.29
C TYR A 320 38.55 -8.25 -31.35
N PRO A 321 39.72 -8.37 -30.69
CA PRO A 321 40.78 -7.36 -30.75
C PRO A 321 41.14 -6.97 -32.18
N ARG A 322 41.21 -5.67 -32.44
CA ARG A 322 41.82 -5.13 -33.66
C ARG A 322 43.25 -5.66 -33.79
N HIS A 323 43.61 -6.12 -34.98
CA HIS A 323 44.93 -6.64 -35.27
C HIS A 323 45.37 -6.17 -36.66
N GLY A 324 46.56 -5.59 -36.75
CA GLY A 324 47.01 -4.96 -37.97
C GLY A 324 48.21 -4.04 -37.76
N SER A 325 48.65 -3.42 -38.84
CA SER A 325 49.67 -2.36 -38.90
C SER A 325 49.05 -1.12 -39.55
N LYS A 326 49.87 -0.11 -39.90
CA LYS A 326 49.42 1.01 -40.75
C LYS A 326 48.96 0.56 -42.16
N TYR A 327 49.33 -0.64 -42.59
CA TYR A 327 49.16 -1.14 -43.96
C TYR A 327 48.21 -2.35 -44.08
N TYR A 328 47.70 -2.88 -42.96
CA TYR A 328 46.77 -4.01 -42.95
C TYR A 328 45.88 -3.93 -41.71
N SER A 329 44.58 -4.17 -41.84
CA SER A 329 43.66 -4.13 -40.69
C SER A 329 42.66 -5.28 -40.71
N GLY A 330 42.60 -6.03 -39.61
CA GLY A 330 41.62 -7.08 -39.36
C GLY A 330 41.27 -7.19 -37.89
N ARG A 331 40.62 -8.29 -37.51
CA ARG A 331 40.34 -8.65 -36.11
C ARG A 331 40.86 -10.05 -35.84
N ARG A 332 41.59 -10.26 -34.75
CA ARG A 332 41.80 -11.61 -34.21
C ARG A 332 40.59 -11.97 -33.37
N VAL A 333 40.16 -13.22 -33.44
CA VAL A 333 39.19 -13.78 -32.47
C VAL A 333 39.96 -14.32 -31.28
N LYS A 334 39.50 -14.05 -30.06
CA LYS A 334 39.78 -14.88 -28.89
C LYS A 334 38.46 -15.47 -28.43
N ASN A 335 38.30 -16.78 -28.57
CA ASN A 335 37.11 -17.50 -28.14
C ASN A 335 36.93 -17.41 -26.62
N GLU A 336 35.75 -17.80 -26.14
CA GLU A 336 35.45 -17.87 -24.71
C GLU A 336 36.47 -18.70 -23.92
N LYS A 337 36.61 -18.38 -22.64
CA LYS A 337 37.51 -19.09 -21.73
C LYS A 337 36.82 -19.40 -20.41
N LYS A 338 36.64 -20.69 -20.14
CA LYS A 338 36.19 -21.19 -18.84
C LYS A 338 37.31 -21.11 -17.80
N ILE A 339 36.97 -20.68 -16.60
CA ILE A 339 37.83 -20.56 -15.42
C ILE A 339 37.05 -21.18 -14.25
N PRO A 340 37.64 -22.04 -13.40
CA PRO A 340 36.95 -22.60 -12.23
C PRO A 340 36.33 -21.48 -11.37
N ILE A 341 35.06 -21.63 -10.99
CA ILE A 341 34.28 -20.53 -10.40
C ILE A 341 34.95 -19.96 -9.14
N GLU A 342 35.54 -20.81 -8.30
CA GLU A 342 36.09 -20.39 -7.02
C GLU A 342 37.32 -19.51 -7.24
N SER A 343 38.28 -19.98 -8.05
CA SER A 343 39.46 -19.21 -8.43
C SER A 343 39.08 -17.88 -9.10
N TRP A 344 38.02 -17.86 -9.92
CA TRP A 344 37.48 -16.62 -10.48
C TRP A 344 36.93 -15.68 -9.40
N LEU A 345 36.12 -16.17 -8.46
CA LEU A 345 35.52 -15.36 -7.39
C LEU A 345 36.57 -14.82 -6.42
N LYS A 346 37.62 -15.60 -6.11
CA LYS A 346 38.80 -15.15 -5.35
C LYS A 346 39.48 -13.96 -6.03
N PHE A 347 39.82 -14.11 -7.31
CA PHE A 347 40.38 -13.01 -8.11
C PHE A 347 39.44 -11.80 -8.18
N PHE A 348 38.16 -12.03 -8.44
CA PHE A 348 37.19 -10.96 -8.69
C PHE A 348 36.84 -10.18 -7.42
N GLY A 349 36.82 -10.82 -6.24
CA GLY A 349 36.71 -10.15 -4.94
C GLY A 349 37.89 -9.19 -4.73
N LEU A 350 39.11 -9.71 -4.82
CA LEU A 350 40.35 -8.93 -4.70
C LEU A 350 40.47 -7.82 -5.76
N TRP A 351 40.01 -8.05 -6.99
CA TRP A 351 40.03 -7.05 -8.04
C TRP A 351 38.93 -5.98 -7.88
N ILE A 352 37.75 -6.33 -7.36
CA ILE A 352 36.72 -5.34 -7.02
C ILE A 352 37.14 -4.47 -5.83
N ALA A 353 37.94 -5.01 -4.90
CA ALA A 353 38.68 -4.20 -3.93
C ALA A 353 39.78 -3.36 -4.62
N GLU A 354 40.95 -3.95 -4.82
CA GLU A 354 42.23 -3.28 -5.09
C GLU A 354 42.58 -3.12 -6.57
N GLY A 355 41.79 -3.73 -7.46
CA GLY A 355 42.09 -3.81 -8.88
C GLY A 355 41.76 -2.57 -9.70
N TRP A 356 42.47 -2.37 -10.81
CA TRP A 356 42.10 -1.45 -11.88
C TRP A 356 42.53 -1.98 -13.25
N VAL A 357 42.10 -1.31 -14.31
CA VAL A 357 42.67 -1.46 -15.66
C VAL A 357 43.39 -0.18 -16.07
N THR A 358 44.45 -0.32 -16.88
CA THR A 358 45.00 0.78 -17.68
C THR A 358 44.78 0.48 -19.16
N GLY A 359 44.35 1.48 -19.91
CA GLY A 359 43.99 1.35 -21.32
C GLY A 359 43.68 2.72 -21.95
N GLY A 360 43.64 2.78 -23.29
CA GLY A 360 43.23 3.98 -24.03
C GLY A 360 44.31 5.06 -24.24
N GLY A 361 45.59 4.73 -24.04
CA GLY A 361 46.70 5.60 -24.44
C GLY A 361 46.84 5.72 -25.97
N LYS A 362 47.55 6.75 -26.45
CA LYS A 362 47.89 6.93 -27.88
C LYS A 362 48.74 5.78 -28.45
N ASP A 363 49.30 4.94 -27.58
CA ASP A 363 50.13 3.77 -27.87
C ASP A 363 49.33 2.45 -27.99
N GLY A 364 48.03 2.46 -27.68
CA GLY A 364 47.20 1.25 -27.66
C GLY A 364 47.55 0.27 -26.53
N SER A 365 48.30 0.68 -25.50
CA SER A 365 48.64 -0.20 -24.38
C SER A 365 47.42 -0.54 -23.53
N TYR A 366 47.43 -1.76 -22.97
CA TYR A 366 46.44 -2.23 -22.01
C TYR A 366 47.09 -3.07 -20.91
N SER A 367 46.56 -3.05 -19.69
CA SER A 367 46.94 -3.96 -18.59
C SER A 367 45.83 -4.06 -17.55
N VAL A 368 45.72 -5.23 -16.91
CA VAL A 368 44.94 -5.46 -15.69
C VAL A 368 45.92 -5.39 -14.52
N CYS A 369 45.62 -4.58 -13.50
CA CYS A 369 46.52 -4.31 -12.39
C CYS A 369 45.83 -4.55 -11.04
N LEU A 370 46.65 -4.90 -10.04
CA LEU A 370 46.31 -5.05 -8.63
C LEU A 370 47.47 -4.49 -7.80
N ALA A 371 47.20 -3.89 -6.65
CA ALA A 371 48.22 -3.55 -5.68
C ALA A 371 47.68 -3.64 -4.26
N ASN A 372 48.50 -4.08 -3.30
CA ASN A 372 48.20 -4.06 -1.88
C ASN A 372 49.53 -3.93 -1.12
N LYS A 373 49.48 -3.44 0.11
CA LYS A 373 50.66 -3.32 1.00
C LYS A 373 51.16 -4.68 1.52
N ASP A 374 50.28 -5.68 1.60
CA ASP A 374 50.57 -7.02 2.11
C ASP A 374 51.24 -7.88 1.03
N ARG A 375 52.40 -8.45 1.35
CA ARG A 375 53.16 -9.30 0.42
C ARG A 375 52.56 -10.70 0.29
N GLY A 376 51.90 -11.22 1.32
CA GLY A 376 51.21 -12.51 1.27
C GLY A 376 50.03 -12.45 0.30
N LEU A 377 49.18 -11.43 0.45
CA LEU A 377 48.02 -11.23 -0.42
C LEU A 377 48.44 -10.99 -1.88
N ILE A 378 49.57 -10.29 -2.13
CA ILE A 378 50.13 -10.13 -3.47
C ILE A 378 50.67 -11.44 -4.08
N LEU A 379 51.25 -12.33 -3.27
CA LEU A 379 51.67 -13.65 -3.73
C LEU A 379 50.45 -14.55 -4.06
N GLU A 380 49.36 -14.45 -3.29
CA GLU A 380 48.11 -15.14 -3.58
C GLU A 380 47.41 -14.59 -4.83
N MET A 381 47.26 -13.26 -4.96
CA MET A 381 46.76 -12.61 -6.19
C MET A 381 47.55 -13.07 -7.44
N LYS A 382 48.88 -13.18 -7.32
CA LYS A 382 49.75 -13.71 -8.38
C LYS A 382 49.43 -15.17 -8.67
N GLY A 383 49.37 -16.03 -7.66
CA GLY A 383 49.09 -17.47 -7.81
C GLY A 383 47.72 -17.74 -8.45
N ILE A 384 46.69 -17.00 -8.08
CA ILE A 384 45.35 -17.11 -8.69
C ILE A 384 45.41 -16.73 -10.18
N LEU A 385 46.06 -15.62 -10.53
CA LEU A 385 46.22 -15.20 -11.93
C LEU A 385 47.08 -16.17 -12.76
N GLU A 386 48.10 -16.78 -12.17
CA GLU A 386 48.91 -17.83 -12.80
C GLU A 386 48.12 -19.14 -12.97
N SER A 387 47.19 -19.47 -12.05
CA SER A 387 46.26 -20.60 -12.22
C SER A 387 45.33 -20.43 -13.42
N PHE A 388 45.08 -19.19 -13.86
CA PHE A 388 44.37 -18.91 -15.11
C PHE A 388 45.27 -19.06 -16.35
N GLY A 389 46.54 -19.46 -16.21
CA GLY A 389 47.51 -19.49 -17.31
C GLY A 389 47.85 -18.10 -17.84
N TYR A 390 48.00 -17.10 -16.96
CA TYR A 390 48.44 -15.75 -17.32
C TYR A 390 49.82 -15.44 -16.74
N ASN A 391 50.70 -14.86 -17.56
CA ASN A 391 52.01 -14.38 -17.13
C ASN A 391 51.84 -13.10 -16.28
N VAL A 392 52.09 -13.21 -14.98
CA VAL A 392 52.00 -12.09 -14.02
C VAL A 392 53.36 -11.40 -13.88
N PHE A 393 53.42 -10.11 -14.19
CA PHE A 393 54.59 -9.28 -13.87
C PHE A 393 54.39 -8.62 -12.50
N TRP A 394 55.37 -8.73 -11.62
CA TRP A 394 55.38 -8.09 -10.30
C TRP A 394 56.48 -7.03 -10.23
N ASN A 395 56.12 -5.77 -9.95
CA ASN A 395 57.13 -4.75 -9.64
C ASN A 395 57.60 -4.90 -8.20
N LYS A 396 58.87 -5.26 -7.99
CA LYS A 396 59.48 -5.35 -6.65
C LYS A 396 59.96 -4.00 -6.09
N LYS A 397 59.99 -2.93 -6.91
CA LYS A 397 60.49 -1.59 -6.51
C LYS A 397 59.37 -0.63 -6.06
N GLU A 398 58.16 -0.79 -6.56
CA GLU A 398 56.96 -0.08 -6.11
C GLU A 398 56.15 -1.03 -5.22
N MET A 399 55.54 -0.55 -4.13
CA MET A 399 54.95 -1.44 -3.11
C MET A 399 53.80 -2.28 -3.68
N GLY A 400 54.06 -3.57 -3.92
CA GLY A 400 53.04 -4.59 -4.14
C GLY A 400 52.31 -4.59 -5.48
N VAL A 401 52.76 -3.85 -6.50
CA VAL A 401 52.01 -3.76 -7.77
C VAL A 401 52.26 -4.99 -8.66
N ILE A 402 51.21 -5.73 -9.00
CA ILE A 402 51.23 -6.76 -10.05
C ILE A 402 50.39 -6.35 -11.27
N ARG A 403 50.77 -6.83 -12.46
CA ARG A 403 50.08 -6.56 -13.72
C ARG A 403 50.02 -7.79 -14.63
N VAL A 404 48.91 -7.93 -15.35
CA VAL A 404 48.69 -8.94 -16.40
C VAL A 404 48.29 -8.24 -17.70
N ARG A 405 48.94 -8.63 -18.80
CA ARG A 405 48.63 -8.11 -20.16
C ARG A 405 47.81 -9.13 -20.95
N ASN A 406 46.51 -9.23 -20.64
CA ASN A 406 45.57 -10.01 -21.44
C ASN A 406 44.35 -9.18 -21.85
N TYR A 407 44.17 -8.99 -23.16
CA TYR A 407 43.09 -8.19 -23.74
C TYR A 407 41.67 -8.70 -23.39
N GLN A 408 41.47 -10.01 -23.23
CA GLN A 408 40.15 -10.59 -22.94
C GLN A 408 39.74 -10.31 -21.49
N LEU A 409 40.67 -10.53 -20.55
CA LEU A 409 40.47 -10.16 -19.15
C LEU A 409 40.33 -8.64 -18.99
N PHE A 410 41.17 -7.86 -19.68
CA PHE A 410 41.08 -6.39 -19.73
C PHE A 410 39.70 -5.93 -20.20
N SER A 411 39.23 -6.40 -21.37
CA SER A 411 37.95 -5.97 -21.95
C SER A 411 36.74 -6.39 -21.10
N TYR A 412 36.81 -7.55 -20.43
CA TYR A 412 35.79 -7.92 -19.45
C TYR A 412 35.78 -7.01 -18.22
N LEU A 413 36.95 -6.58 -17.74
CA LEU A 413 37.09 -5.77 -16.52
C LEU A 413 36.91 -4.26 -16.76
N GLU A 414 37.16 -3.78 -17.98
CA GLU A 414 36.95 -2.40 -18.41
C GLU A 414 35.51 -1.92 -18.19
N LYS A 415 34.53 -2.83 -18.28
CA LYS A 415 33.09 -2.54 -18.01
C LYS A 415 32.79 -2.10 -16.57
N PHE A 416 33.70 -2.33 -15.62
CA PHE A 416 33.56 -1.88 -14.22
C PHE A 416 34.21 -0.52 -13.95
N GLY A 417 34.81 0.12 -14.96
CA GLY A 417 35.32 1.49 -14.90
C GLY A 417 36.42 1.71 -13.84
N LYS A 418 36.30 2.82 -13.10
CA LYS A 418 37.20 3.22 -12.01
C LYS A 418 36.55 2.92 -10.66
N ALA A 419 37.26 3.22 -9.56
CA ALA A 419 36.81 2.92 -8.19
C ALA A 419 35.42 3.50 -7.80
N ALA A 420 34.92 4.52 -8.51
CA ALA A 420 33.57 5.07 -8.31
C ALA A 420 32.48 4.34 -9.12
N ASP A 421 32.87 3.55 -10.12
CA ASP A 421 31.98 2.92 -11.11
C ASP A 421 31.79 1.41 -10.83
N LYS A 422 32.73 0.78 -10.10
CA LYS A 422 32.72 -0.65 -9.74
C LYS A 422 31.36 -1.12 -9.19
N PHE A 423 31.00 -2.38 -9.44
CA PHE A 423 29.75 -3.02 -9.01
C PHE A 423 29.88 -4.54 -8.99
N VAL A 424 28.92 -5.25 -8.38
CA VAL A 424 28.86 -6.72 -8.42
C VAL A 424 27.83 -7.14 -9.48
N PRO A 425 28.20 -7.93 -10.51
CA PRO A 425 27.28 -8.31 -11.58
C PRO A 425 26.21 -9.29 -11.08
N LEU A 426 25.04 -9.28 -11.71
CA LEU A 426 23.92 -10.17 -11.35
C LEU A 426 24.31 -11.66 -11.43
N GLU A 427 25.18 -12.02 -12.37
CA GLU A 427 25.84 -13.32 -12.47
C GLU A 427 26.38 -13.79 -11.11
N VAL A 428 27.22 -12.98 -10.45
CA VAL A 428 27.79 -13.28 -9.13
C VAL A 428 26.73 -13.18 -8.03
N LYS A 429 25.86 -12.15 -8.06
CA LYS A 429 24.80 -11.97 -7.06
C LYS A 429 23.71 -13.06 -7.07
N SER A 430 23.70 -13.95 -8.08
CA SER A 430 22.74 -15.06 -8.21
C SER A 430 23.28 -16.41 -7.74
N LEU A 431 24.58 -16.47 -7.41
CA LEU A 431 25.22 -17.68 -6.92
C LEU A 431 24.72 -18.06 -5.52
N SER A 432 24.99 -19.30 -5.12
CA SER A 432 24.69 -19.84 -3.79
C SER A 432 25.41 -19.07 -2.68
N PRO A 433 24.95 -19.18 -1.41
CA PRO A 433 25.69 -18.64 -0.28
C PRO A 433 27.13 -19.17 -0.17
N ARG A 434 27.39 -20.42 -0.60
CA ARG A 434 28.71 -21.04 -0.60
C ARG A 434 29.70 -20.26 -1.49
N LEU A 435 29.31 -20.03 -2.74
CA LEU A 435 30.14 -19.32 -3.73
C LEU A 435 30.19 -17.82 -3.45
N LEU A 436 29.06 -17.20 -3.06
CA LEU A 436 29.03 -15.79 -2.64
C LEU A 436 30.00 -15.51 -1.49
N ASN A 437 30.21 -16.46 -0.59
CA ASN A 437 31.10 -16.28 0.56
C ASN A 437 32.58 -16.20 0.12
N ILE A 438 32.97 -16.97 -0.91
CA ILE A 438 34.31 -16.91 -1.49
C ILE A 438 34.58 -15.51 -2.06
N PHE A 439 33.65 -14.97 -2.86
CA PHE A 439 33.76 -13.60 -3.38
C PHE A 439 33.81 -12.56 -2.24
N PHE A 440 32.98 -12.72 -1.21
CA PHE A 440 32.86 -11.76 -0.11
C PHE A 440 34.12 -11.70 0.76
N GLU A 441 34.64 -12.84 1.22
CA GLU A 441 35.84 -12.86 2.07
C GLU A 441 37.07 -12.33 1.30
N TYR A 442 37.23 -12.68 0.02
CA TYR A 442 38.32 -12.17 -0.82
C TYR A 442 38.19 -10.67 -1.17
N TYR A 443 36.98 -10.11 -1.21
CA TYR A 443 36.82 -8.64 -1.25
C TYR A 443 37.22 -7.98 0.09
N ILE A 444 36.91 -8.65 1.22
CA ILE A 444 37.23 -8.21 2.57
C ILE A 444 38.73 -8.29 2.89
N GLU A 445 39.47 -9.23 2.31
CA GLU A 445 40.95 -9.28 2.45
C GLU A 445 41.64 -8.09 1.78
N GLY A 446 41.06 -7.55 0.70
CA GLY A 446 41.56 -6.35 0.02
C GLY A 446 41.18 -5.04 0.70
N ASP A 447 39.88 -4.74 0.81
CA ASP A 447 39.33 -3.43 1.21
C ASP A 447 38.60 -3.47 2.59
N GLY A 448 38.74 -4.59 3.32
CA GLY A 448 38.11 -4.79 4.62
C GLY A 448 38.91 -4.23 5.80
N HIS A 449 38.19 -3.83 6.84
CA HIS A 449 38.71 -3.39 8.12
C HIS A 449 37.98 -4.12 9.25
N VAL A 450 38.71 -4.96 9.98
CA VAL A 450 38.28 -5.61 11.23
C VAL A 450 38.39 -4.62 12.38
N TYR A 451 37.38 -4.51 13.25
CA TYR A 451 37.35 -3.51 14.32
C TYR A 451 36.69 -3.98 15.63
N GLY A 452 36.91 -3.21 16.69
CA GLY A 452 36.38 -3.46 18.03
C GLY A 452 37.28 -4.37 18.87
N ARG A 453 37.20 -4.26 20.19
CA ARG A 453 38.12 -4.92 21.16
C ARG A 453 38.24 -6.45 21.02
N ASN A 454 37.24 -7.10 20.41
CA ASN A 454 37.15 -8.55 20.28
C ASN A 454 37.35 -9.03 18.83
N GLY A 455 37.76 -8.16 17.90
CA GLY A 455 37.95 -8.51 16.48
C GLY A 455 36.69 -8.93 15.70
N LYS A 456 35.48 -8.78 16.28
CA LYS A 456 34.22 -9.25 15.68
C LYS A 456 33.49 -8.24 14.80
N GLY A 457 33.92 -6.98 14.76
CA GLY A 457 33.35 -5.96 13.88
C GLY A 457 33.99 -6.04 12.49
N LEU A 458 33.19 -5.96 11.42
CA LEU A 458 33.69 -5.96 10.04
C LEU A 458 33.11 -4.79 9.25
N SER A 459 33.95 -4.16 8.44
CA SER A 459 33.56 -3.07 7.53
C SER A 459 34.42 -3.02 6.27
N ALA A 460 33.96 -2.33 5.23
CA ALA A 460 34.74 -1.96 4.03
C ALA A 460 34.40 -0.53 3.59
N THR A 461 35.24 0.15 2.80
CA THR A 461 35.07 1.60 2.50
C THR A 461 35.22 1.93 1.01
N THR A 462 34.10 2.08 0.31
CA THR A 462 34.08 2.37 -1.14
C THR A 462 33.57 3.76 -1.48
N ILE A 463 34.03 4.32 -2.60
CA ILE A 463 33.44 5.52 -3.23
C ILE A 463 32.36 5.16 -4.28
N SER A 464 32.20 3.89 -4.66
CA SER A 464 31.12 3.47 -5.56
C SER A 464 29.80 3.30 -4.82
N VAL A 465 28.82 4.12 -5.20
CA VAL A 465 27.44 4.03 -4.70
C VAL A 465 26.77 2.71 -5.11
N ARG A 466 27.17 2.13 -6.26
CA ARG A 466 26.62 0.87 -6.77
C ARG A 466 27.21 -0.33 -6.03
N LEU A 467 28.53 -0.43 -5.92
CA LEU A 467 29.21 -1.48 -5.14
C LEU A 467 28.72 -1.50 -3.68
N ARG A 468 28.56 -0.32 -3.06
CA ARG A 468 27.98 -0.17 -1.71
C ARG A 468 26.57 -0.73 -1.58
N ASN A 469 25.74 -0.61 -2.62
CA ASN A 469 24.39 -1.17 -2.66
C ASN A 469 24.42 -2.69 -2.90
N ASP A 470 25.27 -3.15 -3.82
CA ASP A 470 25.43 -4.58 -4.15
C ASP A 470 25.98 -5.38 -2.97
N LEU A 471 26.99 -4.86 -2.25
CA LEU A 471 27.54 -5.51 -1.05
C LEU A 471 26.51 -5.64 0.08
N GLN A 472 25.50 -4.75 0.14
CA GLN A 472 24.39 -4.86 1.08
C GLN A 472 23.37 -5.95 0.67
N GLU A 473 23.23 -6.23 -0.63
CA GLU A 473 22.45 -7.36 -1.14
C GLU A 473 23.19 -8.69 -0.96
N VAL A 474 24.48 -8.75 -1.30
CA VAL A 474 25.36 -9.91 -1.07
C VAL A 474 25.37 -10.28 0.43
N ALA A 475 25.44 -9.30 1.32
CA ALA A 475 25.31 -9.54 2.76
C ALA A 475 23.98 -10.22 3.12
N LEU A 476 22.83 -9.75 2.61
CA LEU A 476 21.54 -10.41 2.86
C LEU A 476 21.55 -11.87 2.38
N LYS A 477 22.07 -12.10 1.17
CA LYS A 477 22.15 -13.43 0.55
C LYS A 477 23.13 -14.38 1.24
N LEU A 478 24.09 -13.85 1.98
CA LEU A 478 24.95 -14.61 2.89
C LEU A 478 24.36 -14.80 4.29
N GLY A 479 23.06 -14.49 4.49
CA GLY A 479 22.44 -14.55 5.80
C GLY A 479 23.08 -13.56 6.79
N MET A 480 23.58 -12.41 6.33
CA MET A 480 24.15 -11.35 7.15
C MET A 480 23.34 -10.05 7.04
N SER A 481 23.59 -9.12 7.96
CA SER A 481 22.89 -7.83 8.02
C SER A 481 23.84 -6.63 7.89
N ALA A 482 23.91 -6.05 6.70
CA ALA A 482 24.77 -4.89 6.40
C ALA A 482 24.03 -3.54 6.44
N TYR A 483 24.71 -2.48 6.89
CA TYR A 483 24.25 -1.08 6.76
C TYR A 483 25.45 -0.17 6.46
N TYR A 484 25.22 0.94 5.75
CA TYR A 484 26.30 1.88 5.42
C TYR A 484 26.08 3.28 6.00
N LYS A 485 27.15 4.08 6.00
CA LYS A 485 27.14 5.51 6.32
C LYS A 485 28.11 6.26 5.40
N LEU A 486 27.87 7.56 5.22
CA LEU A 486 28.89 8.47 4.70
C LEU A 486 30.11 8.42 5.63
N HIS A 487 31.30 8.25 5.06
CA HIS A 487 32.58 8.26 5.75
C HIS A 487 33.21 9.65 5.61
N ASN A 488 33.78 9.96 4.43
CA ASN A 488 34.28 11.30 4.10
C ASN A 488 33.53 11.88 2.89
N LYS A 489 33.37 13.21 2.87
CA LYS A 489 32.80 13.93 1.71
C LYS A 489 33.83 14.08 0.59
N LYS A 490 33.35 14.22 -0.64
CA LYS A 490 34.11 14.72 -1.79
C LYS A 490 34.92 15.96 -1.40
N GLY A 491 36.18 15.98 -1.81
CA GLY A 491 37.13 17.04 -1.48
C GLY A 491 37.94 16.80 -0.19
N HIS A 492 37.60 15.81 0.64
CA HIS A 492 38.34 15.51 1.87
C HIS A 492 39.83 15.24 1.57
N PRO A 493 40.76 15.83 2.33
CA PRO A 493 42.19 15.63 2.14
C PRO A 493 42.61 14.22 2.57
N PHE A 494 43.48 13.57 1.78
CA PHE A 494 44.15 12.33 2.16
C PHE A 494 45.59 12.33 1.66
N LYS A 495 46.46 11.55 2.30
CA LYS A 495 47.84 11.31 1.85
C LYS A 495 47.90 9.98 1.12
N SER A 496 48.59 9.92 -0.02
CA SER A 496 48.91 8.62 -0.62
C SER A 496 49.89 7.88 0.28
N PRO A 497 49.70 6.57 0.55
CA PRO A 497 50.77 5.73 1.07
C PRO A 497 52.00 5.81 0.15
N GLY A 498 53.20 5.77 0.74
CA GLY A 498 54.46 5.51 0.03
C GLY A 498 55.09 6.63 -0.79
N GLN A 499 54.53 7.85 -0.89
CA GLN A 499 55.22 8.96 -1.58
C GLN A 499 56.11 9.79 -0.64
N LYS A 500 57.34 10.07 -1.11
CA LYS A 500 58.39 10.81 -0.40
C LYS A 500 58.08 12.31 -0.20
N TYR A 501 57.03 12.81 -0.85
CA TYR A 501 56.59 14.21 -0.79
C TYR A 501 55.24 14.28 -0.08
N ASN A 502 55.05 15.31 0.74
CA ASN A 502 53.90 15.49 1.63
C ASN A 502 52.60 15.92 0.90
N LYS A 503 52.41 15.44 -0.34
CA LYS A 503 51.38 15.86 -1.29
C LYS A 503 49.99 15.42 -0.83
N ILE A 504 49.13 16.40 -0.54
CA ILE A 504 47.75 16.16 -0.13
C ILE A 504 46.89 15.99 -1.38
N TYR A 505 46.23 14.83 -1.49
CA TYR A 505 45.23 14.52 -2.50
C TYR A 505 43.83 14.84 -1.96
N LYS A 506 42.87 15.10 -2.83
CA LYS A 506 41.47 15.34 -2.46
C LYS A 506 40.57 14.24 -3.02
N GLN A 507 39.65 13.71 -2.21
CA GLN A 507 38.78 12.61 -2.64
C GLN A 507 37.83 13.05 -3.77
N SER A 508 37.70 12.26 -4.83
CA SER A 508 36.95 12.61 -6.05
C SER A 508 35.43 12.55 -5.90
N ALA A 509 34.95 11.75 -4.95
CA ALA A 509 33.54 11.52 -4.63
C ALA A 509 33.37 11.31 -3.12
N ASP A 510 32.13 11.22 -2.64
CA ASP A 510 31.81 10.81 -1.27
C ASP A 510 32.19 9.33 -1.05
N SER A 511 32.88 9.03 0.05
CA SER A 511 33.17 7.65 0.48
C SER A 511 32.15 7.14 1.49
N TRP A 512 31.91 5.83 1.46
CA TRP A 512 30.88 5.16 2.24
C TRP A 512 31.49 3.96 2.97
N VAL A 513 31.40 3.98 4.30
CA VAL A 513 31.75 2.83 5.13
C VAL A 513 30.53 1.92 5.25
N ILE A 514 30.69 0.65 4.89
CA ILE A 514 29.69 -0.41 4.99
C ILE A 514 30.07 -1.24 6.22
N TYR A 515 29.12 -1.53 7.10
CA TYR A 515 29.32 -2.35 8.29
C TYR A 515 28.58 -3.68 8.14
N PHE A 516 29.32 -4.78 8.17
CA PHE A 516 28.82 -6.14 8.01
C PHE A 516 28.71 -6.83 9.37
N ILE A 517 27.51 -7.29 9.72
CA ILE A 517 27.27 -7.97 10.99
C ILE A 517 27.21 -9.48 10.73
N ARG A 518 28.36 -10.14 10.93
CA ARG A 518 28.62 -11.59 10.69
C ARG A 518 27.82 -12.58 11.55
N HIS A 519 27.04 -12.12 12.52
CA HIS A 519 26.15 -12.95 13.34
C HIS A 519 24.79 -12.24 13.42
N ASN A 520 23.67 -12.91 13.13
CA ASN A 520 22.34 -12.28 13.12
C ASN A 520 21.80 -11.98 14.52
N ILE A 521 22.38 -10.97 15.15
CA ILE A 521 21.72 -10.21 16.20
C ILE A 521 20.60 -9.41 15.51
N HIS A 522 19.44 -10.05 15.36
CA HIS A 522 18.18 -9.41 15.00
C HIS A 522 18.03 -8.14 15.87
N THR A 523 17.57 -7.04 15.29
CA THR A 523 17.74 -5.75 15.96
C THR A 523 16.71 -5.55 17.06
N VAL A 524 17.10 -5.93 18.28
CA VAL A 524 16.44 -5.62 19.54
C VAL A 524 16.50 -4.11 19.78
N LEU A 525 15.32 -3.51 19.89
CA LEU A 525 15.12 -2.18 20.46
C LEU A 525 14.40 -2.34 21.80
N PRO A 526 14.90 -1.74 22.90
CA PRO A 526 14.17 -1.67 24.16
C PRO A 526 13.05 -0.62 24.07
N SER A 527 12.03 -0.72 24.93
CA SER A 527 11.00 0.32 25.11
C SER A 527 11.59 1.71 25.37
N THR A 528 12.70 1.81 26.09
CA THR A 528 13.40 3.05 26.44
C THR A 528 14.34 3.55 25.32
N VAL A 529 13.96 3.38 24.05
CA VAL A 529 14.88 3.58 22.92
C VAL A 529 15.37 5.02 22.77
N ASN A 530 14.60 6.03 23.21
CA ASN A 530 14.86 7.47 23.07
C ASN A 530 16.04 8.03 23.90
N LYS A 531 17.11 7.23 24.07
CA LYS A 531 18.38 7.62 24.69
C LYS A 531 19.53 7.60 23.67
N ALA A 532 20.48 8.51 23.80
CA ALA A 532 21.75 8.55 23.04
C ALA A 532 21.60 8.53 21.50
N GLY A 533 20.94 9.55 20.93
CA GLY A 533 20.90 9.78 19.48
C GLY A 533 20.03 8.80 18.68
N ARG A 534 19.07 8.17 19.36
CA ARG A 534 18.02 7.30 18.79
C ARG A 534 16.68 8.05 18.88
N ILE A 535 15.77 7.78 17.94
CA ILE A 535 14.46 8.42 17.84
C ILE A 535 13.41 7.35 17.62
N GLU A 536 12.35 7.41 18.42
CA GLU A 536 11.06 6.76 18.22
C GLU A 536 10.00 7.81 18.52
N ALA A 537 9.42 8.36 17.45
CA ALA A 537 8.62 9.57 17.51
C ALA A 537 7.48 9.58 16.48
N TRP A 538 6.45 10.37 16.78
CA TRP A 538 5.42 10.78 15.83
C TRP A 538 5.87 12.08 15.18
N VAL A 539 6.09 12.06 13.86
CA VAL A 539 6.52 13.24 13.11
C VAL A 539 5.43 13.68 12.14
N ASP A 540 5.18 14.98 12.08
CA ASP A 540 4.34 15.57 11.04
C ASP A 540 4.88 15.28 9.65
N PHE A 541 3.96 14.95 8.74
CA PHE A 541 4.29 14.60 7.38
C PHE A 541 3.23 15.13 6.42
N ASP A 542 3.68 15.81 5.36
CA ASP A 542 2.84 16.46 4.36
C ASP A 542 3.44 16.27 2.96
N ASP A 543 3.58 15.02 2.52
CA ASP A 543 4.10 14.64 1.20
C ASP A 543 3.52 13.27 0.76
N LYS A 544 3.97 12.71 -0.37
CA LYS A 544 3.55 11.41 -0.88
C LYS A 544 4.24 10.26 -0.15
N VAL A 545 3.49 9.20 0.16
CA VAL A 545 3.95 8.13 1.08
C VAL A 545 3.53 6.76 0.54
N TYR A 546 4.46 5.93 0.06
CA TYR A 546 4.25 4.96 -1.01
C TYR A 546 4.04 3.52 -0.48
N CYS A 547 3.83 2.50 -1.33
CA CYS A 547 3.70 1.10 -0.90
C CYS A 547 3.96 0.14 -2.09
N VAL A 548 4.11 -1.16 -1.81
CA VAL A 548 4.01 -2.23 -2.81
C VAL A 548 3.27 -3.42 -2.19
N THR A 549 2.26 -3.96 -2.87
CA THR A 549 1.58 -5.22 -2.50
C THR A 549 2.32 -6.38 -3.14
N VAL A 550 2.71 -7.37 -2.34
CA VAL A 550 3.37 -8.63 -2.76
C VAL A 550 2.63 -9.85 -2.20
N PRO A 551 2.66 -11.03 -2.84
CA PRO A 551 1.92 -12.22 -2.43
C PRO A 551 2.12 -12.69 -0.98
N ASN A 552 3.36 -12.74 -0.48
CA ASN A 552 3.66 -13.19 0.90
C ASN A 552 3.54 -12.08 1.96
N HIS A 553 3.15 -10.88 1.54
CA HIS A 553 3.02 -9.68 2.38
C HIS A 553 4.30 -9.21 3.12
N VAL A 554 5.51 -9.69 2.79
CA VAL A 554 6.77 -9.26 3.45
C VAL A 554 7.80 -8.79 2.42
N VAL A 555 8.33 -7.57 2.53
CA VAL A 555 9.32 -6.97 1.60
C VAL A 555 10.55 -6.40 2.31
N TYR A 556 11.69 -6.35 1.62
CA TYR A 556 12.95 -5.80 2.15
C TYR A 556 13.10 -4.31 1.81
N VAL A 557 12.99 -3.46 2.83
CA VAL A 557 13.10 -2.01 2.72
C VAL A 557 14.31 -1.47 3.46
N ARG A 558 14.82 -0.30 3.07
CA ARG A 558 15.84 0.45 3.81
C ARG A 558 15.54 1.94 3.80
N ARG A 559 16.08 2.66 4.77
CA ARG A 559 16.08 4.12 4.76
C ARG A 559 17.43 4.61 5.28
N ASN A 560 17.99 5.67 4.70
CA ASN A 560 19.34 6.15 5.02
C ASN A 560 20.43 5.03 5.01
N GLY A 561 20.28 4.00 4.15
CA GLY A 561 21.22 2.87 4.06
C GLY A 561 21.06 1.76 5.11
N ILE A 562 19.98 1.74 5.88
CA ILE A 562 19.76 0.82 7.00
C ILE A 562 18.53 -0.08 6.69
N PRO A 563 18.70 -1.40 6.40
CA PRO A 563 17.65 -2.26 5.85
C PRO A 563 16.90 -3.13 6.88
N VAL A 564 15.66 -3.54 6.57
CA VAL A 564 14.72 -4.31 7.44
C VAL A 564 13.53 -4.89 6.65
N TRP A 565 12.83 -5.89 7.21
CA TRP A 565 11.60 -6.48 6.63
C TRP A 565 10.30 -5.75 7.07
N CYS A 566 9.30 -5.61 6.17
CA CYS A 566 8.06 -4.80 6.30
C CYS A 566 6.89 -5.37 5.42
N GLY A 567 5.65 -4.85 5.41
CA GLY A 567 4.48 -5.48 4.73
C GLY A 567 3.42 -4.57 4.04
N ASN A 568 2.14 -4.96 3.90
CA ASN A 568 1.12 -4.27 3.05
C ASN A 568 -0.35 -4.67 3.37
N SER A 569 -1.31 -4.32 2.49
CA SER A 569 -2.76 -4.51 2.70
C SER A 569 -3.52 -4.96 1.42
N ASP A 570 -4.65 -5.66 1.58
CA ASP A 570 -5.55 -6.18 0.51
C ASP A 570 -7.05 -6.11 0.94
N PRO A 571 -8.04 -5.91 0.04
CA PRO A 571 -9.44 -5.66 0.42
C PRO A 571 -10.28 -6.90 0.79
N ALA A 572 -9.80 -8.14 0.60
CA ALA A 572 -10.59 -9.37 0.75
C ALA A 572 -10.99 -9.74 2.20
N MET A 573 -11.07 -8.76 3.10
CA MET A 573 -11.29 -8.89 4.54
C MET A 573 -12.62 -9.55 4.92
N ASN A 574 -13.72 -9.14 4.29
CA ASN A 574 -15.06 -9.61 4.68
C ASN A 574 -15.26 -11.11 4.44
N PHE A 575 -14.67 -11.64 3.37
CA PHE A 575 -14.74 -13.06 3.02
C PHE A 575 -14.10 -13.99 4.05
N ARG A 576 -13.35 -13.43 5.00
CA ARG A 576 -12.63 -14.16 6.04
C ARG A 576 -13.48 -14.65 7.22
N LEU A 577 -14.76 -14.26 7.29
CA LEU A 577 -15.71 -14.68 8.33
C LEU A 577 -16.87 -15.44 7.69
N SER A 578 -16.95 -16.76 7.90
CA SER A 578 -17.96 -17.64 7.31
C SER A 578 -19.40 -17.33 7.74
N ALA A 579 -19.60 -16.71 8.91
CA ALA A 579 -20.92 -16.24 9.32
C ALA A 579 -21.55 -15.25 8.32
N LEU A 580 -20.71 -14.50 7.58
CA LEU A 580 -21.17 -13.59 6.53
C LEU A 580 -21.62 -14.30 5.24
N ASP A 581 -21.32 -15.59 5.04
CA ASP A 581 -21.81 -16.34 3.87
C ASP A 581 -23.35 -16.46 3.86
N LYS A 582 -24.02 -16.29 5.01
CA LYS A 582 -25.49 -16.22 5.10
C LYS A 582 -26.06 -14.88 4.60
N VAL A 583 -25.40 -13.75 4.87
CA VAL A 583 -25.91 -12.38 4.63
C VAL A 583 -25.23 -11.67 3.47
N THR A 584 -25.90 -10.76 2.79
CA THR A 584 -25.43 -10.21 1.51
C THR A 584 -24.62 -8.94 1.71
N LEU A 585 -23.39 -8.89 1.22
CA LEU A 585 -22.64 -7.63 1.27
C LEU A 585 -23.37 -6.59 0.40
N ILE A 586 -23.66 -5.43 0.98
CA ILE A 586 -24.18 -4.24 0.30
C ILE A 586 -23.23 -3.08 0.60
N SER A 587 -23.25 -2.05 -0.23
CA SER A 587 -22.44 -0.85 0.01
C SER A 587 -23.26 0.38 -0.34
N ASN A 588 -23.27 1.37 0.55
CA ASN A 588 -24.11 2.56 0.46
C ASN A 588 -23.34 3.76 1.00
N SER A 589 -23.67 4.97 0.56
CA SER A 589 -22.75 6.09 0.77
C SER A 589 -22.61 6.52 2.23
N ASP A 590 -23.59 6.35 3.12
CA ASP A 590 -23.64 7.03 4.43
C ASP A 590 -23.33 8.53 4.26
N SER A 591 -23.98 9.11 3.25
CA SER A 591 -23.66 10.46 2.82
C SER A 591 -24.36 11.50 3.67
N HIS A 592 -23.53 12.38 4.23
CA HIS A 592 -23.92 13.59 4.94
C HIS A 592 -23.82 14.84 4.01
N SER A 593 -23.57 14.68 2.70
CA SER A 593 -23.41 15.80 1.75
C SER A 593 -23.60 15.42 0.27
N LEU A 594 -24.26 16.29 -0.50
CA LEU A 594 -24.62 16.06 -1.90
C LEU A 594 -23.47 15.55 -2.81
N PRO A 595 -22.22 16.06 -2.75
CA PRO A 595 -21.14 15.57 -3.63
C PRO A 595 -20.65 14.15 -3.32
N ARG A 596 -21.09 13.56 -2.20
CA ARG A 596 -20.62 12.28 -1.67
C ARG A 596 -21.69 11.18 -1.65
N ILE A 597 -22.93 11.47 -2.07
CA ILE A 597 -23.93 10.43 -2.39
C ILE A 597 -23.38 9.56 -3.55
N GLY A 598 -23.69 8.27 -3.55
CA GLY A 598 -23.21 7.33 -4.56
C GLY A 598 -21.70 7.11 -4.61
N ARG A 599 -20.93 7.54 -3.58
CA ARG A 599 -19.52 7.12 -3.41
C ARG A 599 -19.40 5.60 -3.20
N GLU A 600 -20.46 5.05 -2.60
CA GLU A 600 -20.77 3.64 -2.41
C GLU A 600 -22.23 3.45 -2.80
N ALA A 601 -22.54 2.34 -3.47
CA ALA A 601 -23.89 2.04 -3.96
C ALA A 601 -24.02 0.57 -4.40
N ASN A 602 -25.24 0.16 -4.71
CA ASN A 602 -25.59 -1.20 -5.17
C ASN A 602 -26.09 -1.17 -6.61
N VAL A 603 -25.67 -2.12 -7.46
CA VAL A 603 -26.10 -2.18 -8.87
C VAL A 603 -27.01 -3.38 -9.09
N PHE A 604 -28.28 -3.11 -9.40
CA PHE A 604 -29.33 -4.11 -9.59
C PHE A 604 -29.68 -4.30 -11.06
N ASP A 605 -30.25 -5.46 -11.40
CA ASP A 605 -31.00 -5.71 -12.62
C ASP A 605 -32.36 -6.33 -12.27
N THR A 606 -33.30 -5.48 -11.86
CA THR A 606 -34.64 -5.88 -11.39
C THR A 606 -35.72 -5.00 -11.99
N ASP A 607 -36.97 -5.27 -11.65
CA ASP A 607 -38.03 -4.27 -11.76
C ASP A 607 -37.81 -3.14 -10.76
N LEU A 608 -38.36 -1.96 -11.02
CA LEU A 608 -38.21 -0.79 -10.17
C LEU A 608 -39.24 -0.85 -9.03
N SER A 609 -39.00 -1.68 -8.01
CA SER A 609 -39.83 -1.74 -6.81
C SER A 609 -39.02 -2.12 -5.57
N TYR A 610 -39.50 -1.68 -4.41
CA TYR A 610 -38.96 -2.03 -3.09
C TYR A 610 -38.78 -3.55 -2.93
N THR A 611 -39.83 -4.30 -3.28
CA THR A 611 -39.87 -5.75 -3.14
C THR A 611 -38.83 -6.42 -4.04
N ALA A 612 -38.70 -6.00 -5.31
CA ALA A 612 -37.77 -6.60 -6.25
C ALA A 612 -36.29 -6.33 -5.87
N ILE A 613 -35.98 -5.13 -5.37
CA ILE A 613 -34.66 -4.76 -4.85
C ILE A 613 -34.29 -5.67 -3.68
N PHE A 614 -35.12 -5.72 -2.63
CA PHE A 614 -34.78 -6.48 -1.43
C PHE A 614 -34.87 -7.99 -1.63
N ASP A 615 -35.66 -8.49 -2.58
CA ASP A 615 -35.60 -9.90 -2.99
C ASP A 615 -34.28 -10.26 -3.68
N ALA A 616 -33.73 -9.38 -4.53
CA ALA A 616 -32.43 -9.63 -5.15
C ALA A 616 -31.30 -9.71 -4.12
N VAL A 617 -31.29 -8.79 -3.14
CA VAL A 617 -30.35 -8.82 -2.01
C VAL A 617 -30.56 -10.07 -1.16
N ARG A 618 -31.80 -10.38 -0.75
CA ARG A 618 -32.15 -11.53 0.11
C ARG A 618 -31.84 -12.89 -0.53
N LYS A 619 -32.05 -13.02 -1.84
CA LYS A 619 -31.83 -14.27 -2.60
C LYS A 619 -30.37 -14.45 -3.05
N LYS A 620 -29.51 -13.44 -2.89
CA LYS A 620 -28.12 -13.42 -3.40
C LYS A 620 -28.03 -13.80 -4.89
N ASP A 621 -28.97 -13.31 -5.69
CA ASP A 621 -29.04 -13.66 -7.12
C ASP A 621 -28.09 -12.76 -7.93
N PRO A 622 -26.94 -13.26 -8.43
CA PRO A 622 -25.98 -12.45 -9.16
C PRO A 622 -26.49 -11.99 -10.53
N LYS A 623 -27.65 -12.49 -11.00
CA LYS A 623 -28.33 -11.98 -12.19
C LYS A 623 -29.18 -10.75 -11.90
N LYS A 624 -29.49 -10.47 -10.63
CA LYS A 624 -30.38 -9.40 -10.18
C LYS A 624 -29.73 -8.40 -9.24
N PHE A 625 -28.72 -8.79 -8.48
CA PHE A 625 -27.80 -7.91 -7.77
C PHE A 625 -26.40 -8.14 -8.37
N LEU A 626 -25.99 -7.26 -9.27
CA LEU A 626 -24.86 -7.48 -10.18
C LEU A 626 -23.51 -7.26 -9.50
N TYR A 627 -23.37 -6.16 -8.75
CA TYR A 627 -22.18 -5.82 -7.96
C TYR A 627 -22.45 -4.67 -6.99
N THR A 628 -21.63 -4.55 -5.95
CA THR A 628 -21.49 -3.32 -5.17
C THR A 628 -20.48 -2.36 -5.82
N ILE A 629 -20.66 -1.07 -5.55
CA ILE A 629 -19.70 0.00 -5.78
C ILE A 629 -19.15 0.36 -4.40
N GLU A 630 -17.84 0.24 -4.22
CA GLU A 630 -17.14 0.59 -2.98
C GLU A 630 -16.37 1.91 -3.18
N PHE A 631 -16.23 2.76 -2.16
CA PHE A 631 -15.08 3.67 -2.14
C PHE A 631 -13.86 2.81 -1.79
N PHE A 632 -12.64 3.26 -2.09
CA PHE A 632 -11.47 2.47 -1.72
C PHE A 632 -11.36 2.38 -0.21
N PRO A 633 -11.55 1.21 0.43
CA PRO A 633 -12.03 1.22 1.80
C PRO A 633 -10.98 1.72 2.82
N GLU A 634 -9.74 1.89 2.35
CA GLU A 634 -8.72 2.79 2.86
C GLU A 634 -9.24 4.13 3.41
N GLU A 635 -10.10 4.86 2.70
CA GLU A 635 -10.47 6.23 3.11
C GLU A 635 -11.15 6.29 4.50
N GLY A 636 -11.64 5.17 5.02
CA GLY A 636 -12.34 5.02 6.30
C GLY A 636 -11.55 5.47 7.54
N LYS A 637 -12.14 6.43 8.27
CA LYS A 637 -11.63 7.11 9.48
C LYS A 637 -11.11 6.27 10.65
N TYR A 638 -11.35 4.97 10.64
CA TYR A 638 -11.12 4.08 11.78
C TYR A 638 -10.64 2.70 11.33
N HIS A 639 -9.99 2.62 10.16
CA HIS A 639 -9.66 1.32 9.60
C HIS A 639 -8.73 0.52 10.52
N PHE A 640 -7.68 1.18 11.03
CA PHE A 640 -6.77 0.66 12.03
C PHE A 640 -6.91 1.42 13.37
N ASP A 641 -6.54 0.76 14.47
CA ASP A 641 -6.98 0.91 15.86
C ASP A 641 -6.42 2.15 16.63
N GLY A 642 -6.63 3.36 16.15
CA GLY A 642 -5.86 4.51 16.64
C GLY A 642 -6.11 5.10 18.06
N HIS A 643 -5.32 6.13 18.34
CA HIS A 643 -5.54 7.15 19.37
C HIS A 643 -4.98 8.49 18.85
N ALA A 644 -5.84 9.30 18.20
CA ALA A 644 -5.45 10.41 17.33
C ALA A 644 -4.69 11.54 18.06
N ASP A 645 -5.03 11.87 19.31
CA ASP A 645 -4.25 12.79 20.17
C ASP A 645 -2.77 12.40 20.21
N CYS A 646 -2.52 11.09 20.22
CA CYS A 646 -1.22 10.48 20.29
C CYS A 646 -0.64 10.15 18.91
N TYR A 647 -1.42 10.31 17.84
CA TYR A 647 -1.15 9.96 16.45
C TYR A 647 -0.84 8.47 16.24
N VAL A 648 -1.56 7.68 17.02
CA VAL A 648 -1.59 6.22 17.10
C VAL A 648 -2.68 5.74 16.11
N SER A 649 -2.40 4.70 15.32
CA SER A 649 -3.21 3.83 14.45
C SER A 649 -2.77 2.33 14.44
N PHE A 650 -3.27 1.52 15.38
CA PHE A 650 -2.75 0.18 15.74
C PHE A 650 -3.31 -0.97 14.82
N SER A 651 -2.53 -2.03 14.54
CA SER A 651 -2.95 -3.32 13.94
C SER A 651 -3.69 -4.36 14.81
N PRO A 652 -4.49 -5.24 14.18
CA PRO A 652 -4.95 -6.52 14.73
C PRO A 652 -3.97 -7.33 15.55
N GLU A 653 -2.82 -7.62 14.94
CA GLU A 653 -1.98 -8.73 15.38
C GLU A 653 -1.09 -8.27 16.54
N GLU A 654 -0.96 -6.97 16.72
CA GLU A 654 -0.25 -6.33 17.80
C GLU A 654 -1.17 -5.67 18.84
N THR A 655 -2.45 -5.32 18.57
CA THR A 655 -3.33 -4.82 19.63
C THR A 655 -3.52 -5.92 20.66
N ARG A 656 -3.49 -7.17 20.16
CA ARG A 656 -3.19 -8.41 20.90
C ARG A 656 -1.83 -8.39 21.61
N LYS A 657 -0.70 -8.06 20.96
CA LYS A 657 0.60 -7.77 21.63
C LYS A 657 0.53 -6.65 22.69
N HIS A 658 -0.50 -5.81 22.66
CA HIS A 658 -0.61 -4.60 23.48
C HIS A 658 -1.60 -4.68 24.61
N ASN A 659 -2.37 -5.76 24.70
CA ASN A 659 -3.52 -5.88 25.60
C ASN A 659 -4.50 -4.68 25.45
N GLY A 660 -4.56 -4.07 24.27
CA GLY A 660 -5.38 -2.88 23.97
C GLY A 660 -4.90 -1.54 24.53
N ILE A 661 -3.68 -1.42 25.07
CA ILE A 661 -3.20 -0.22 25.78
C ILE A 661 -2.26 0.64 24.93
N CYS A 662 -2.57 1.93 24.80
CA CYS A 662 -1.76 2.98 24.18
C CYS A 662 -0.48 3.24 25.00
N PRO A 663 0.73 2.90 24.50
CA PRO A 663 1.99 2.99 25.24
C PRO A 663 2.50 4.44 25.37
N LYS A 664 1.70 5.43 24.97
CA LYS A 664 2.02 6.85 25.04
C LYS A 664 1.38 7.57 26.23
N CYS A 665 0.17 7.16 26.63
CA CYS A 665 -0.60 7.76 27.72
C CYS A 665 -1.15 6.75 28.74
N GLY A 666 -0.93 5.44 28.57
CA GLY A 666 -1.44 4.39 29.46
C GLY A 666 -2.94 4.12 29.36
N ARG A 667 -3.70 4.97 28.66
CA ARG A 667 -5.11 4.74 28.31
C ARG A 667 -5.23 3.61 27.28
N LYS A 668 -6.43 3.07 27.07
CA LYS A 668 -6.69 2.14 25.95
C LYS A 668 -6.69 2.91 24.62
N VAL A 669 -6.44 2.23 23.52
CA VAL A 669 -6.71 2.76 22.17
C VAL A 669 -8.17 2.58 21.77
N THR A 670 -8.61 3.33 20.76
CA THR A 670 -9.82 3.00 19.98
C THR A 670 -9.48 1.81 19.09
N VAL A 671 -9.96 0.61 19.43
CA VAL A 671 -9.78 -0.56 18.55
C VAL A 671 -10.41 -0.29 17.17
N GLY A 672 -9.84 -0.80 16.08
CA GLY A 672 -10.19 -0.46 14.71
C GLY A 672 -10.86 -1.60 13.95
N VAL A 673 -11.21 -1.33 12.70
CA VAL A 673 -11.93 -2.23 11.80
C VAL A 673 -11.19 -3.54 11.55
N LEU A 674 -9.93 -3.51 11.10
CA LEU A 674 -9.26 -4.76 10.74
C LEU A 674 -8.99 -5.65 11.96
N ASN A 675 -8.67 -5.09 13.13
CA ASN A 675 -8.48 -5.93 14.33
C ASN A 675 -9.72 -6.76 14.62
N ARG A 676 -10.86 -6.11 14.48
CA ARG A 676 -12.14 -6.73 14.71
C ARG A 676 -12.49 -7.80 13.67
N VAL A 677 -12.15 -7.59 12.39
CA VAL A 677 -12.18 -8.63 11.35
C VAL A 677 -11.35 -9.84 11.77
N GLU A 678 -10.08 -9.62 12.11
CA GLU A 678 -9.11 -10.65 12.49
C GLU A 678 -9.43 -11.38 13.80
N LYS A 679 -10.27 -10.80 14.66
CA LYS A 679 -10.73 -11.43 15.90
C LYS A 679 -11.91 -12.39 15.66
N LEU A 680 -12.65 -12.22 14.56
CA LEU A 680 -13.77 -13.08 14.18
C LEU A 680 -13.44 -14.01 13.00
N ALA A 681 -12.43 -13.68 12.20
CA ALA A 681 -12.06 -14.40 10.98
C ALA A 681 -11.74 -15.88 11.24
N ASP A 682 -12.45 -16.76 10.54
CA ASP A 682 -12.29 -18.22 10.52
C ASP A 682 -11.53 -18.71 9.27
N ARG A 683 -11.28 -17.83 8.28
CA ARG A 683 -10.57 -18.14 7.03
C ARG A 683 -9.31 -17.28 6.82
N LYS A 684 -8.39 -17.83 6.01
CA LYS A 684 -7.18 -17.15 5.54
C LYS A 684 -7.49 -15.95 4.64
N VAL A 685 -6.56 -15.00 4.58
CA VAL A 685 -6.57 -13.89 3.61
C VAL A 685 -6.62 -14.44 2.17
N GLY A 686 -7.31 -13.74 1.26
CA GLY A 686 -7.42 -14.13 -0.15
C GLY A 686 -8.46 -15.21 -0.46
N TYR A 687 -9.21 -15.71 0.54
CA TYR A 687 -10.35 -16.60 0.28
C TYR A 687 -11.50 -15.85 -0.40
N VAL A 688 -12.17 -16.48 -1.38
CA VAL A 688 -13.31 -15.93 -2.13
C VAL A 688 -14.49 -16.93 -2.09
N PRO A 689 -15.68 -16.56 -1.56
CA PRO A 689 -16.82 -17.47 -1.48
C PRO A 689 -17.45 -17.77 -2.84
N LYS A 690 -17.92 -19.01 -3.06
CA LYS A 690 -18.53 -19.43 -4.34
C LYS A 690 -19.84 -18.71 -4.72
N LYS A 691 -20.53 -18.08 -3.76
CA LYS A 691 -21.77 -17.32 -3.95
C LYS A 691 -21.65 -15.89 -3.39
N HIS A 692 -20.54 -15.21 -3.67
CA HIS A 692 -20.41 -13.78 -3.36
C HIS A 692 -21.02 -12.92 -4.47
N ILE A 693 -21.48 -11.73 -4.09
CA ILE A 693 -21.74 -10.63 -5.04
C ILE A 693 -20.39 -9.92 -5.26
N PRO A 694 -19.94 -9.70 -6.50
CA PRO A 694 -18.66 -9.03 -6.77
C PRO A 694 -18.75 -7.52 -6.47
N TYR A 695 -17.60 -6.85 -6.41
CA TYR A 695 -17.50 -5.43 -6.06
C TYR A 695 -16.62 -4.66 -7.03
N LYS A 696 -16.83 -3.35 -7.14
CA LYS A 696 -16.00 -2.42 -7.93
C LYS A 696 -15.64 -1.20 -7.11
N ASN A 697 -14.36 -1.04 -6.79
CA ASN A 697 -13.87 0.17 -6.16
C ASN A 697 -13.90 1.34 -7.16
N LEU A 698 -14.47 2.48 -6.77
CA LEU A 698 -14.50 3.71 -7.59
C LEU A 698 -13.80 4.89 -6.90
N VAL A 699 -13.62 5.94 -7.70
CA VAL A 699 -13.21 7.26 -7.26
C VAL A 699 -14.15 8.26 -7.94
N SER A 700 -14.72 9.18 -7.17
CA SER A 700 -15.68 10.14 -7.70
C SER A 700 -15.05 11.07 -8.74
N LEU A 701 -15.84 11.44 -9.75
CA LEU A 701 -15.34 12.12 -10.96
C LEU A 701 -14.75 13.51 -10.65
N ASP A 702 -15.23 14.18 -9.61
CA ASP A 702 -14.61 15.42 -9.07
C ASP A 702 -13.16 15.20 -8.63
N LYS A 703 -12.85 14.11 -7.91
CA LYS A 703 -11.48 13.72 -7.53
C LYS A 703 -10.62 13.36 -8.75
N ILE A 704 -11.19 12.72 -9.77
CA ILE A 704 -10.47 12.42 -11.04
C ILE A 704 -10.09 13.71 -11.76
N ILE A 705 -11.05 14.62 -11.93
CA ILE A 705 -10.84 15.91 -12.61
C ILE A 705 -9.86 16.78 -11.80
N ALA A 706 -9.97 16.80 -10.47
CA ALA A 706 -9.06 17.52 -9.58
C ALA A 706 -7.59 17.08 -9.73
N ASP A 707 -7.33 15.77 -9.72
CA ASP A 707 -5.97 15.24 -9.88
C ASP A 707 -5.46 15.31 -11.34
N ALA A 708 -6.38 15.30 -12.32
CA ALA A 708 -6.04 15.58 -13.72
C ALA A 708 -5.61 17.04 -13.91
N MET A 709 -6.33 18.00 -13.32
CA MET A 709 -6.10 19.43 -13.44
C MET A 709 -5.04 19.97 -12.45
N GLY A 710 -4.68 19.21 -11.42
CA GLY A 710 -3.68 19.59 -10.41
C GLY A 710 -4.19 20.61 -9.38
N VAL A 711 -5.48 20.56 -9.03
CA VAL A 711 -6.16 21.55 -8.17
C VAL A 711 -7.05 20.86 -7.13
N SER A 712 -7.67 21.64 -6.23
CA SER A 712 -8.66 21.10 -5.26
C SER A 712 -9.94 20.61 -5.94
N GLU A 713 -10.54 19.54 -5.41
CA GLU A 713 -11.90 19.07 -5.76
C GLU A 713 -12.97 20.17 -5.60
N THR A 714 -12.78 21.08 -4.65
CA THR A 714 -13.65 22.23 -4.39
C THR A 714 -13.44 23.41 -5.35
N SER A 715 -12.50 23.33 -6.30
CA SER A 715 -12.20 24.47 -7.19
C SER A 715 -13.22 24.64 -8.30
N VAL A 716 -13.52 25.91 -8.65
CA VAL A 716 -14.48 26.26 -9.72
C VAL A 716 -14.11 25.61 -11.06
N LYS A 717 -12.81 25.43 -11.34
CA LYS A 717 -12.31 24.73 -12.55
C LYS A 717 -12.75 23.26 -12.60
N VAL A 718 -12.68 22.55 -11.48
CA VAL A 718 -13.14 21.15 -11.38
C VAL A 718 -14.65 21.08 -11.55
N GLN A 719 -15.39 21.96 -10.88
CA GLN A 719 -16.86 21.96 -10.95
C GLN A 719 -17.37 22.31 -12.35
N HIS A 720 -16.70 23.21 -13.08
CA HIS A 720 -17.03 23.51 -14.48
C HIS A 720 -16.73 22.33 -15.42
N GLU A 721 -15.54 21.72 -15.37
CA GLU A 721 -15.20 20.58 -16.23
C GLU A 721 -16.03 19.33 -15.88
N TYR A 722 -16.42 19.17 -14.61
CA TYR A 722 -17.38 18.16 -14.15
C TYR A 722 -18.76 18.41 -14.79
N LEU A 723 -19.34 19.60 -14.63
CA LEU A 723 -20.64 19.92 -15.23
C LEU A 723 -20.63 19.74 -16.75
N LYS A 724 -19.58 20.20 -17.44
CA LYS A 724 -19.40 20.03 -18.89
C LYS A 724 -19.44 18.55 -19.32
N LEU A 725 -18.75 17.67 -18.58
CA LEU A 725 -18.80 16.22 -18.81
C LEU A 725 -20.20 15.65 -18.57
N ILE A 726 -20.87 16.08 -17.50
CA ILE A 726 -22.24 15.67 -17.15
C ILE A 726 -23.25 16.09 -18.23
N TYR A 727 -23.23 17.35 -18.67
CA TYR A 727 -24.09 17.85 -19.74
C TYR A 727 -23.91 17.08 -21.07
N ALA A 728 -22.68 16.72 -21.44
CA ALA A 728 -22.42 16.08 -22.74
C ALA A 728 -22.54 14.55 -22.76
N LEU A 729 -22.22 13.86 -21.65
CA LEU A 729 -22.15 12.39 -21.61
C LEU A 729 -23.23 11.74 -20.72
N GLY A 730 -23.96 12.55 -19.95
CA GLY A 730 -24.86 12.08 -18.90
C GLY A 730 -24.15 11.86 -17.57
N ASN A 731 -24.79 11.12 -16.68
CA ASN A 731 -24.44 11.11 -15.25
C ASN A 731 -23.07 10.51 -14.88
N GLU A 732 -22.59 10.86 -13.67
CA GLU A 732 -21.26 10.50 -13.16
C GLU A 732 -21.00 8.98 -13.20
N LEU A 733 -21.91 8.16 -12.69
CA LEU A 733 -21.71 6.70 -12.62
C LEU A 733 -21.74 6.04 -14.01
N LYS A 734 -22.51 6.57 -14.98
CA LYS A 734 -22.41 6.18 -16.40
C LYS A 734 -21.01 6.49 -16.94
N ILE A 735 -20.50 7.70 -16.71
CA ILE A 735 -19.14 8.10 -17.11
C ILE A 735 -18.08 7.21 -16.45
N LEU A 736 -18.19 6.93 -15.15
CA LEU A 736 -17.21 6.14 -14.41
C LEU A 736 -17.23 4.65 -14.80
N LEU A 737 -18.39 4.05 -15.06
CA LEU A 737 -18.54 2.60 -15.23
C LEU A 737 -18.77 2.11 -16.66
N LYS A 738 -19.41 2.89 -17.53
CA LYS A 738 -19.95 2.41 -18.82
C LYS A 738 -19.47 3.18 -20.06
N THR A 739 -19.37 4.51 -20.03
CA THR A 739 -19.05 5.32 -21.21
C THR A 739 -17.69 4.94 -21.84
N PRO A 740 -17.57 4.76 -23.17
CA PRO A 740 -16.29 4.54 -23.84
C PRO A 740 -15.27 5.66 -23.56
N ILE A 741 -13.99 5.29 -23.38
CA ILE A 741 -12.92 6.26 -23.05
C ILE A 741 -12.73 7.27 -24.19
N GLN A 742 -12.95 6.83 -25.42
CA GLN A 742 -12.92 7.63 -26.64
C GLN A 742 -13.99 8.74 -26.66
N GLU A 743 -15.15 8.54 -26.03
CA GLU A 743 -16.20 9.57 -25.90
C GLU A 743 -15.83 10.60 -24.84
N ILE A 744 -15.29 10.14 -23.70
CA ILE A 744 -14.78 11.02 -22.64
C ILE A 744 -13.66 11.93 -23.19
N ALA A 745 -12.81 11.39 -24.06
CA ALA A 745 -11.72 12.11 -24.73
C ALA A 745 -12.17 13.08 -25.87
N LYS A 746 -13.41 12.97 -26.38
CA LYS A 746 -13.97 13.94 -27.33
C LYS A 746 -14.51 15.19 -26.63
N ILE A 747 -15.03 15.03 -25.41
CA ILE A 747 -15.64 16.12 -24.62
C ILE A 747 -14.63 16.80 -23.70
N SER A 748 -13.76 16.00 -23.06
CA SER A 748 -12.81 16.45 -22.05
C SER A 748 -11.38 16.14 -22.49
N THR A 749 -10.40 16.51 -21.65
CA THR A 749 -9.00 16.22 -21.94
C THR A 749 -8.74 14.72 -22.01
N LEU A 750 -7.83 14.30 -22.90
CA LEU A 750 -7.27 12.94 -22.93
C LEU A 750 -6.83 12.46 -21.54
N LYS A 751 -6.31 13.37 -20.71
CA LYS A 751 -5.92 13.08 -19.33
C LYS A 751 -7.11 12.67 -18.46
N ILE A 752 -8.23 13.40 -18.47
CA ILE A 752 -9.41 13.03 -17.67
C ILE A 752 -9.99 11.68 -18.14
N ALA A 753 -10.02 11.43 -19.45
CA ALA A 753 -10.41 10.13 -20.00
C ALA A 753 -9.47 8.98 -19.54
N GLU A 754 -8.15 9.21 -19.55
CA GLU A 754 -7.15 8.29 -19.00
C GLU A 754 -7.35 8.06 -17.50
N GLY A 755 -7.78 9.07 -16.74
CA GLY A 755 -8.13 8.95 -15.33
C GLY A 755 -9.25 7.95 -15.08
N VAL A 756 -10.35 8.06 -15.83
CA VAL A 756 -11.48 7.13 -15.75
C VAL A 756 -11.04 5.70 -16.11
N LEU A 757 -10.22 5.54 -17.16
CA LEU A 757 -9.62 4.24 -17.51
C LEU A 757 -8.76 3.68 -16.35
N ARG A 758 -7.89 4.50 -15.75
CA ARG A 758 -7.07 4.12 -14.58
C ARG A 758 -7.91 3.66 -13.39
N ILE A 759 -9.07 4.29 -13.13
CA ILE A 759 -9.99 3.82 -12.07
C ILE A 759 -10.56 2.45 -12.41
N ARG A 760 -11.09 2.25 -13.63
CA ARG A 760 -11.66 0.96 -14.09
C ARG A 760 -10.65 -0.18 -14.02
N GLU A 761 -9.38 0.10 -14.28
CA GLU A 761 -8.28 -0.87 -14.21
C GLU A 761 -7.63 -0.97 -12.81
N GLY A 762 -8.12 -0.24 -11.80
CA GLY A 762 -7.58 -0.22 -10.44
C GLY A 762 -6.21 0.45 -10.28
N LYS A 763 -5.71 1.13 -11.32
CA LYS A 763 -4.38 1.77 -11.44
C LYS A 763 -4.31 3.14 -10.72
N LEU A 764 -4.62 3.11 -9.43
CA LEU A 764 -4.67 4.26 -8.51
C LEU A 764 -4.23 3.83 -7.11
N LYS A 765 -4.19 4.76 -6.14
CA LYS A 765 -3.87 4.42 -4.76
C LYS A 765 -4.34 5.44 -3.70
N ILE A 766 -4.48 4.98 -2.45
CA ILE A 766 -5.31 5.55 -1.38
C ILE A 766 -4.64 5.46 0.00
N VAL A 767 -4.61 6.54 0.81
CA VAL A 767 -4.17 6.50 2.23
C VAL A 767 -5.25 5.79 3.04
N PRO A 768 -4.90 5.02 4.08
CA PRO A 768 -5.81 4.70 5.17
C PRO A 768 -6.18 5.85 6.13
N GLY A 769 -7.34 5.70 6.80
CA GLY A 769 -7.74 6.49 7.97
C GLY A 769 -7.71 5.77 9.33
N TYR A 770 -7.72 6.53 10.43
CA TYR A 770 -7.68 6.01 11.81
C TYR A 770 -8.08 7.02 12.91
N ASP A 771 -8.68 6.53 14.00
CA ASP A 771 -9.21 7.28 15.15
C ASP A 771 -9.81 8.68 14.84
N GLY A 772 -10.47 8.82 13.69
CA GLY A 772 -11.13 10.04 13.22
C GLY A 772 -10.51 10.66 11.95
N GLU A 773 -9.26 10.35 11.61
CA GLU A 773 -8.54 10.89 10.44
C GLU A 773 -8.87 10.16 9.14
N TYR A 774 -9.20 10.88 8.05
CA TYR A 774 -9.54 10.30 6.75
C TYR A 774 -8.31 9.90 5.90
N GLY A 775 -8.51 8.84 5.11
CA GLY A 775 -7.62 8.48 4.01
C GLY A 775 -7.84 9.28 2.70
N LYS A 776 -6.96 9.12 1.68
CA LYS A 776 -6.84 10.08 0.53
C LYS A 776 -6.29 9.45 -0.77
N ILE A 777 -6.89 9.72 -1.93
CA ILE A 777 -6.57 9.09 -3.24
C ILE A 777 -5.56 9.90 -4.09
N LYS A 778 -4.82 9.25 -5.01
CA LYS A 778 -4.19 9.86 -6.21
C LYS A 778 -4.23 8.91 -7.43
N ILE A 779 -4.26 9.47 -8.64
CA ILE A 779 -4.57 8.79 -9.92
C ILE A 779 -3.49 9.03 -10.98
N PHE A 780 -3.00 10.28 -11.10
CA PHE A 780 -2.04 10.69 -12.13
C PHE A 780 -0.63 10.88 -11.57
N ASN A 781 0.37 10.52 -12.37
CA ASN A 781 1.77 10.88 -12.12
C ASN A 781 2.14 12.07 -13.00
N GLU A 782 2.96 12.99 -12.48
CA GLU A 782 3.19 14.32 -13.08
C GLU A 782 4.16 14.33 -14.29
N LYS A 783 4.44 13.19 -14.95
CA LYS A 783 5.25 13.11 -16.19
C LYS A 783 4.77 11.99 -17.13
N LYS A 784 4.93 12.24 -18.44
CA LYS A 784 4.39 11.52 -19.62
C LYS A 784 2.91 11.74 -19.93
N LEU A 785 2.60 12.88 -20.57
CA LEU A 785 1.67 12.89 -21.69
C LEU A 785 2.52 12.92 -22.98
N GLU A 786 2.13 12.11 -23.99
CA GLU A 786 2.31 12.27 -25.46
C GLU A 786 2.35 10.90 -26.16
N GLU A 787 3.12 9.92 -25.65
CA GLU A 787 3.40 8.66 -26.36
C GLU A 787 2.28 7.59 -26.33
N ALA A 788 1.22 7.78 -25.55
CA ALA A 788 0.26 6.70 -25.24
C ALA A 788 -0.92 6.53 -26.21
N VAL A 789 -1.18 7.52 -27.08
CA VAL A 789 -2.42 7.58 -27.90
C VAL A 789 -2.19 7.10 -29.34
N SER A 790 -0.97 7.23 -29.87
CA SER A 790 -0.64 6.92 -31.28
C SER A 790 -0.63 5.43 -31.65
N VAL A 791 -0.64 4.52 -30.66
CA VAL A 791 -0.45 3.07 -30.87
C VAL A 791 -1.77 2.27 -30.83
N LYS A 792 -2.87 2.86 -30.34
CA LYS A 792 -4.17 2.17 -30.16
C LYS A 792 -5.37 2.85 -30.85
N VAL A 793 -5.11 3.49 -31.99
CA VAL A 793 -6.15 3.99 -32.92
C VAL A 793 -6.11 3.22 -34.26
N ASN A 794 -5.08 2.40 -34.49
CA ASN A 794 -4.85 1.69 -35.76
C ASN A 794 -5.02 0.15 -35.66
N GLN A 795 -5.55 -0.36 -34.54
CA GLN A 795 -5.95 -1.76 -34.37
C GLN A 795 -7.22 -1.80 -33.52
N ASP A 796 -8.23 -2.49 -34.04
CA ASP A 796 -9.61 -2.70 -33.54
C ASP A 796 -10.48 -1.43 -33.36
#